data_AF-A0A7X7GP41-F1
#
_entry.id   AF-A0A7X7GP41-F1
#
_cell.length_a   1.000
_cell.length_b   1.000
_cell.length_c   1.000
_cell.angle_alpha   90.00
_cell.angle_beta   90.00
_cell.angle_gamma   90.00
#
_symmetry.space_group_name_H-M   'P 1'
#
loop_
_entity.id
_entity.type
_entity.pdbx_description
1 polymer ?
#
loop_
_entity_poly.entity_id
_entity_poly.type
_entity_poly.pdbx_seq_one_letter_code
_entity_poly.pdbx_strand_id
1 'polypeptide(L)'
;MQARKRESDPWLVGAAIVLVLLGLLNLISTGMTSNAVRHALFGVVGLGVMYAVSRLRLSDLRRFGWVVLAVSTVMLAAVLVTGVAVKGAQRWLDLGLFTIQPSELAKLGLVLVPASLLAAGYTLGRLVTVLAVTSVPVALVAMQPDLSTAAVLAAIAVLMLILARVPLLPLLPLFAAGLASLPLAVLFLHPYQLERIHVFLSSDADEQGSGWAELQADIAIGSGGLRGMAGDPLYDIRAEYLPESEHDLAFASIVYGWGLFAGLAVVVAVLVIVWRAAIAARTARTREAALVAVGIAALFGVHGVVAVGASLSVLPHGGMPIPLFSYGGTAALIGFVEIGLVLAIRRDGVARPLWAPASRRRRQPRGISAGALIVTASLVAMSVFTWQLQKDRGDELRALSDQQMMRCIRLPAERGAIVDRHGVPLAVNEAEYTVAVVSLLFDGNRAGNRDELAGLLGTTPDDMAEMLRGSDGELQVVVGKATPDQVRHIMAADIPGVLIYPSGKRHYPHRAMVGTVLGHVGVADPDDMKTWPHLALGSRVGKAGLEKQYDALLRGSDGKQCVYVDSGGRPVAPGDRVDPIRGHDLRLHLDFGLQELATNALTDAVRTSGGDVGAAIVMDVRTGAVLTMASVPGFDNNIYGPPVDVVALSAQLDAPGPGPLLNHVTQTAAPPGSTFKIVTAAANAEFGVLSPDVKLAGGASYTYGGHTFGNWKPMGPNNLVGALQWSDNVYFYQLADLIGPERIAATAAQLGVGQPSGIDLPSEVEGFLGTPDTVAEIGGTWYPGSTLLMGIGQGTVTATPIQLARWTSGISTGAMVTPQLAAGYGADVTPIPTDAPIPLPFADRLDPVRAGMLASGTAGTGGQLASLPVPVGTKTGTAEDPSAPGEGLNAWFSAVAPFDSPEIVVSVLVRGGGFGSATAGPVVKPILERYLAERPSLTRTR
;
A
#
# COMPACT_ATOMS: atom_id res chain seq x y z
N MET A 1 39.71 -34.78 -51.41
CA MET A 1 40.07 -33.35 -51.19
C MET A 1 40.94 -33.23 -49.94
N GLN A 2 42.24 -33.00 -50.12
CA GLN A 2 43.17 -32.67 -49.03
C GLN A 2 42.93 -31.22 -48.59
N ALA A 3 42.19 -31.02 -47.50
CA ALA A 3 42.11 -29.69 -46.88
C ALA A 3 43.52 -29.30 -46.39
N ARG A 4 44.07 -28.22 -46.97
CA ARG A 4 45.34 -27.60 -46.56
C ARG A 4 45.41 -27.52 -45.03
N LYS A 5 46.27 -28.31 -44.40
CA LYS A 5 46.58 -28.18 -42.97
C LYS A 5 47.32 -26.86 -42.77
N ARG A 6 46.58 -25.79 -42.48
CA ARG A 6 47.15 -24.49 -42.12
C ARG A 6 47.76 -24.59 -40.71
N GLU A 7 48.97 -24.10 -40.56
CA GLU A 7 49.65 -23.96 -39.26
C GLU A 7 48.92 -23.00 -38.32
N SER A 8 48.16 -22.06 -38.87
CA SER A 8 47.31 -21.09 -38.16
C SER A 8 45.88 -21.60 -37.95
N ASP A 9 45.27 -21.27 -36.80
CA ASP A 9 43.84 -21.47 -36.53
C ASP A 9 43.09 -20.13 -36.40
N PRO A 10 42.58 -19.56 -37.51
CA PRO A 10 41.92 -18.26 -37.48
C PRO A 10 40.62 -18.25 -36.67
N TRP A 11 39.96 -19.41 -36.52
CA TRP A 11 38.72 -19.52 -35.75
C TRP A 11 38.98 -19.41 -34.24
N LEU A 12 40.09 -19.98 -33.77
CA LEU A 12 40.49 -19.90 -32.37
C LEU A 12 40.91 -18.48 -31.99
N VAL A 13 41.69 -17.81 -32.84
CA VAL A 13 42.08 -16.40 -32.66
C VAL A 13 40.86 -15.48 -32.79
N GLY A 14 39.99 -15.72 -33.77
CA GLY A 14 38.76 -14.95 -33.97
C GLY A 14 37.83 -15.03 -32.75
N ALA A 15 37.63 -16.22 -32.16
CA ALA A 15 36.83 -16.37 -30.96
C ALA A 15 37.39 -15.61 -29.75
N ALA A 16 38.73 -15.59 -29.59
CA ALA A 16 39.38 -14.81 -28.55
C ALA A 16 39.13 -13.30 -28.73
N ILE A 17 39.25 -12.79 -29.96
CA ILE A 17 38.98 -11.39 -30.28
C ILE A 17 37.51 -11.05 -30.03
N VAL A 18 36.58 -11.93 -30.42
CA VAL A 18 35.13 -11.73 -30.19
C VAL A 18 34.83 -11.61 -28.69
N LEU A 19 35.41 -12.47 -27.84
CA LEU A 19 35.20 -12.36 -26.39
C LEU A 19 35.69 -11.03 -25.81
N VAL A 20 36.88 -10.55 -26.22
CA VAL A 20 37.39 -9.24 -25.80
C VAL A 20 36.50 -8.10 -26.30
N LEU A 21 36.03 -8.16 -27.55
CA LEU A 21 35.16 -7.11 -28.10
C LEU A 21 33.79 -7.08 -27.39
N LEU A 22 33.23 -8.24 -27.04
CA LEU A 22 31.99 -8.33 -26.27
C LEU A 22 32.19 -7.84 -24.82
N GLY A 23 33.35 -8.11 -24.22
CA GLY A 23 33.71 -7.57 -22.91
C GLY A 23 33.83 -6.03 -22.92
N LEU A 24 34.48 -5.48 -23.95
CA LEU A 24 34.54 -4.03 -24.17
C LEU A 24 33.17 -3.42 -24.36
N LEU A 25 32.32 -4.08 -25.17
CA LEU A 25 30.96 -3.62 -25.42
C LEU A 25 30.17 -3.52 -24.12
N ASN A 26 30.25 -4.55 -23.27
CA ASN A 26 29.60 -4.57 -21.95
C ASN A 26 30.04 -3.40 -21.07
N LEU A 27 31.36 -3.21 -20.91
CA LEU A 27 31.92 -2.16 -20.05
C LEU A 27 31.60 -0.75 -20.54
N ILE A 28 31.52 -0.56 -21.86
CA ILE A 28 31.14 0.74 -22.44
C ILE A 28 29.64 1.00 -22.22
N SER A 29 28.78 -0.01 -22.42
CA SER A 29 27.33 0.16 -22.24
C SER A 29 26.94 0.45 -20.79
N THR A 30 27.73 0.01 -19.81
CA THR A 30 27.47 0.27 -18.39
C THR A 30 28.22 1.51 -17.85
N GLY A 31 28.72 2.39 -18.73
CA GLY A 31 29.40 3.63 -18.33
C GLY A 31 30.81 3.46 -17.73
N MET A 32 31.37 2.24 -17.70
CA MET A 32 32.67 1.92 -17.08
C MET A 32 33.87 2.19 -18.00
N THR A 33 33.98 3.43 -18.49
CA THR A 33 34.98 3.84 -19.49
C THR A 33 36.44 3.53 -19.09
N SER A 34 36.81 3.77 -17.83
CA SER A 34 38.16 3.46 -17.32
C SER A 34 38.48 1.96 -17.38
N ASN A 35 37.54 1.11 -16.99
CA ASN A 35 37.70 -0.35 -17.04
C ASN A 35 37.75 -0.84 -18.50
N ALA A 36 36.95 -0.24 -19.39
CA ALA A 36 36.99 -0.55 -20.82
C ALA A 36 38.37 -0.26 -21.44
N VAL A 37 39.00 0.87 -21.11
CA VAL A 37 40.36 1.20 -21.58
C VAL A 37 41.38 0.16 -21.11
N ARG A 38 41.33 -0.21 -19.82
CA ARG A 38 42.23 -1.24 -19.26
C ARG A 38 42.00 -2.60 -19.90
N HIS A 39 40.74 -2.98 -20.14
CA HIS A 39 40.38 -4.23 -20.81
C HIS A 39 40.92 -4.27 -22.24
N ALA A 40 40.82 -3.17 -22.99
CA ALA A 40 41.36 -3.06 -24.35
C ALA A 40 42.90 -3.24 -24.35
N LEU A 41 43.58 -2.61 -23.39
CA LEU A 41 45.03 -2.74 -23.22
C LEU A 41 45.43 -4.20 -22.93
N PHE A 42 44.75 -4.88 -22.01
CA PHE A 42 44.97 -6.29 -21.74
C PHE A 42 44.70 -7.18 -22.96
N GLY A 43 43.69 -6.84 -23.77
CA GLY A 43 43.43 -7.48 -25.05
C GLY A 43 44.61 -7.37 -26.03
N VAL A 44 45.16 -6.16 -26.22
CA VAL A 44 46.30 -5.92 -27.13
C VAL A 44 47.56 -6.62 -26.63
N VAL A 45 47.92 -6.44 -25.36
CA VAL A 45 49.08 -7.10 -24.74
C VAL A 45 48.92 -8.62 -24.79
N GLY A 46 47.72 -9.11 -24.48
CA GLY A 46 47.36 -10.51 -24.51
C GLY A 46 47.48 -11.15 -25.89
N LEU A 47 47.05 -10.47 -26.96
CA LEU A 47 47.27 -10.94 -28.34
C LEU A 47 48.77 -11.06 -28.67
N GLY A 48 49.59 -10.13 -28.19
CA GLY A 48 51.05 -10.19 -28.31
C GLY A 48 51.64 -11.40 -27.57
N VAL A 49 51.20 -11.64 -26.34
CA VAL A 49 51.61 -12.81 -25.53
C VAL A 49 51.15 -14.11 -26.18
N MET A 50 49.91 -14.20 -26.64
CA MET A 50 49.38 -15.35 -27.37
C MET A 50 50.23 -15.66 -28.61
N TYR A 51 50.61 -14.63 -29.37
CA TYR A 51 51.50 -14.79 -30.53
C TYR A 51 52.88 -15.32 -30.11
N ALA A 52 53.50 -14.74 -29.08
CA ALA A 52 54.80 -15.19 -28.57
C ALA A 52 54.76 -16.65 -28.10
N VAL A 53 53.74 -17.01 -27.30
CA VAL A 53 53.53 -18.37 -26.78
C VAL A 53 53.25 -19.36 -27.90
N SER A 54 52.53 -18.96 -28.96
CA SER A 54 52.30 -19.81 -30.14
C SER A 54 53.60 -20.23 -30.86
N ARG A 55 54.70 -19.51 -30.63
CA ARG A 55 56.02 -19.81 -31.19
C ARG A 55 56.86 -20.74 -30.32
N LEU A 56 56.43 -21.07 -29.10
CA LEU A 56 57.15 -21.98 -28.22
C LEU A 56 57.37 -23.37 -28.85
N ARG A 57 58.55 -23.94 -28.58
CA ARG A 57 58.89 -25.30 -29.00
C ARG A 57 58.32 -26.28 -27.98
N LEU A 58 57.62 -27.32 -28.45
CA LEU A 58 56.98 -28.28 -27.54
C LEU A 58 57.97 -29.08 -26.68
N SER A 59 59.26 -29.11 -27.03
CA SER A 59 60.33 -29.68 -26.20
C SER A 59 60.48 -28.97 -24.85
N ASP A 60 60.09 -27.70 -24.78
CA ASP A 60 60.22 -26.87 -23.57
C ASP A 60 58.94 -26.87 -22.73
N LEU A 61 57.86 -27.50 -23.20
CA LEU A 61 56.55 -27.50 -22.56
C LEU A 61 56.59 -28.05 -21.13
N ARG A 62 57.37 -29.12 -20.90
CA ARG A 62 57.57 -29.68 -19.56
C ARG A 62 58.24 -28.68 -18.63
N ARG A 63 59.33 -28.03 -19.06
CA ARG A 63 60.06 -27.04 -18.23
C ARG A 63 59.17 -25.85 -17.93
N PHE A 64 58.46 -25.35 -18.94
CA PHE A 64 57.51 -24.26 -18.82
C PHE A 64 56.41 -24.58 -17.80
N GLY A 65 55.81 -25.78 -17.86
CA GLY A 65 54.79 -26.21 -16.89
C GLY A 65 55.27 -26.22 -15.45
N TRP A 66 56.47 -26.75 -15.19
CA TRP A 66 57.05 -26.76 -13.84
C TRP A 66 57.40 -25.36 -13.34
N VAL A 67 57.88 -24.46 -14.22
CA VAL A 67 58.13 -23.06 -13.86
C VAL A 67 56.81 -22.35 -13.52
N VAL A 68 55.78 -22.49 -14.35
CA VAL A 68 54.45 -21.91 -14.12
C VAL A 68 53.90 -22.35 -12.77
N LEU A 69 53.95 -23.66 -12.47
CA LEU A 69 53.45 -24.19 -11.21
C LEU A 69 54.27 -23.72 -9.99
N ALA A 70 55.60 -23.68 -10.11
CA ALA A 70 56.46 -23.22 -9.02
C ALA A 70 56.20 -21.74 -8.72
N VAL A 71 56.17 -20.90 -9.75
CA VAL A 71 55.90 -19.46 -9.63
C VAL A 71 54.50 -19.23 -9.05
N SER A 72 53.47 -19.90 -9.56
CA SER A 72 52.11 -19.74 -9.05
C SER A 72 51.99 -20.19 -7.59
N THR A 73 52.69 -21.25 -7.19
CA THR A 73 52.66 -21.76 -5.81
C THR A 73 53.35 -20.79 -4.85
N VAL A 74 54.49 -20.22 -5.23
CA VAL A 74 55.19 -19.19 -4.44
C VAL A 74 54.31 -17.95 -4.30
N MET A 75 53.68 -17.50 -5.39
CA MET A 75 52.78 -16.36 -5.36
C MET A 75 51.52 -16.62 -4.51
N LEU A 76 50.95 -17.83 -4.55
CA LEU A 76 49.85 -18.22 -3.67
C LEU A 76 50.26 -18.22 -2.19
N ALA A 77 51.47 -18.67 -1.86
CA ALA A 77 51.99 -18.55 -0.50
C ALA A 77 52.18 -17.08 -0.09
N ALA A 78 52.64 -16.23 -1.02
CA ALA A 78 52.78 -14.79 -0.77
C ALA A 78 51.43 -14.08 -0.50
N VAL A 79 50.34 -14.53 -1.13
CA VAL A 79 48.98 -14.00 -0.88
C VAL A 79 48.56 -14.21 0.58
N LEU A 80 48.93 -15.33 1.21
CA LEU A 80 48.59 -15.58 2.63
C LEU A 80 49.23 -14.57 3.59
N VAL A 81 50.31 -13.89 3.16
CA VAL A 81 51.07 -12.95 3.99
C VAL A 81 50.82 -11.50 3.59
N THR A 82 50.70 -11.24 2.29
CA THR A 82 50.70 -9.88 1.70
C THR A 82 49.49 -9.63 0.79
N GLY A 83 48.52 -10.54 0.78
CA GLY A 83 47.34 -10.44 -0.07
C GLY A 83 46.36 -9.36 0.37
N VAL A 84 45.73 -8.72 -0.60
CA VAL A 84 44.67 -7.73 -0.36
C VAL A 84 43.35 -8.46 -0.12
N ALA A 85 42.70 -8.14 1.00
CA ALA A 85 41.38 -8.67 1.34
C ALA A 85 40.28 -7.83 0.67
N VAL A 86 39.46 -8.46 -0.16
CA VAL A 86 38.29 -7.84 -0.79
C VAL A 86 37.09 -8.75 -0.53
N LYS A 87 35.99 -8.19 0.00
CA LYS A 87 34.75 -8.92 0.33
C LYS A 87 34.97 -10.22 1.13
N GLY A 88 35.93 -10.21 2.07
CA GLY A 88 36.19 -11.32 2.98
C GLY A 88 37.13 -12.42 2.48
N ALA A 89 37.73 -12.29 1.28
CA ALA A 89 38.73 -13.23 0.76
C ALA A 89 40.02 -12.53 0.32
N GLN A 90 41.17 -13.16 0.60
CA GLN A 90 42.51 -12.66 0.24
C GLN A 90 42.97 -13.34 -1.05
N ARG A 91 42.74 -12.70 -2.20
CA ARG A 91 42.92 -13.35 -3.52
C ARG A 91 43.98 -12.71 -4.41
N TRP A 92 44.36 -11.47 -4.10
CA TRP A 92 45.12 -10.61 -5.01
C TRP A 92 46.44 -10.18 -4.40
N LEU A 93 47.48 -10.11 -5.24
CA LEU A 93 48.72 -9.39 -4.95
C LEU A 93 48.68 -8.05 -5.67
N ASP A 94 48.85 -6.97 -4.91
CA ASP A 94 48.98 -5.63 -5.48
C ASP A 94 50.45 -5.32 -5.78
N LEU A 95 50.76 -5.09 -7.06
CA LEU A 95 52.10 -4.71 -7.52
C LEU A 95 52.19 -3.19 -7.81
N GLY A 96 51.22 -2.41 -7.34
CA GLY A 96 51.13 -0.95 -7.47
C GLY A 96 50.56 -0.49 -8.80
N LEU A 97 51.06 -1.01 -9.93
CA LEU A 97 50.57 -0.65 -11.28
C LEU A 97 49.43 -1.56 -11.76
N PHE A 98 49.37 -2.79 -11.26
CA PHE A 98 48.35 -3.78 -11.59
C PHE A 98 48.26 -4.84 -10.49
N THR A 99 47.11 -5.49 -10.39
CA THR A 99 46.88 -6.60 -9.47
C THR A 99 47.04 -7.92 -10.20
N ILE A 100 47.70 -8.90 -9.55
CA ILE A 100 47.78 -10.26 -10.04
C ILE A 100 46.95 -11.19 -9.16
N GLN A 101 46.20 -12.09 -9.79
CA GLN A 101 45.53 -13.22 -9.11
C GLN A 101 46.32 -14.51 -9.36
N PRO A 102 47.16 -14.97 -8.40
CA PRO A 102 48.06 -16.11 -8.63
C PRO A 102 47.34 -17.42 -8.94
N SER A 103 46.09 -17.57 -8.50
CA SER A 103 45.29 -18.76 -8.72
C SER A 103 44.95 -18.97 -10.21
N GLU A 104 44.84 -17.91 -11.02
CA GLU A 104 44.67 -18.03 -12.48
C GLU A 104 45.88 -18.71 -13.13
N LEU A 105 47.09 -18.34 -12.71
CA LEU A 105 48.32 -18.99 -13.17
C LEU A 105 48.43 -20.44 -12.66
N ALA A 106 47.94 -20.71 -11.45
CA ALA A 106 47.92 -22.05 -10.87
C ALA A 106 47.00 -23.01 -11.65
N LYS A 107 45.85 -22.54 -12.16
CA LYS A 107 44.94 -23.34 -13.01
C LYS A 107 45.69 -23.88 -14.24
N LEU A 108 46.46 -23.03 -14.92
CA LEU A 108 47.31 -23.43 -16.04
C LEU A 108 48.40 -24.42 -15.60
N GLY A 109 49.06 -24.18 -14.46
CA GLY A 109 50.05 -25.11 -13.89
C GLY A 109 49.49 -26.51 -13.63
N LEU A 110 48.26 -26.59 -13.10
CA LEU A 110 47.52 -27.83 -12.84
C LEU A 110 47.05 -28.54 -14.12
N VAL A 111 47.08 -27.88 -15.28
CA VAL A 111 46.94 -28.54 -16.58
C VAL A 111 48.30 -29.06 -17.08
N LEU A 112 49.32 -28.21 -17.05
CA LEU A 112 50.63 -28.49 -17.66
C LEU A 112 51.40 -29.60 -16.96
N VAL A 113 51.50 -29.55 -15.62
CA VAL A 113 52.35 -30.49 -14.88
C VAL A 113 51.75 -31.91 -14.84
N PRO A 114 50.46 -32.11 -14.53
CA PRO A 114 49.83 -33.43 -14.64
C PRO A 114 49.87 -34.00 -16.07
N ALA A 115 49.71 -33.16 -17.10
CA ALA A 115 49.86 -33.60 -18.49
C ALA A 115 51.27 -34.18 -18.75
N SER A 116 52.32 -33.51 -18.26
CA SER A 116 53.71 -33.97 -18.42
C SER A 116 54.00 -35.29 -17.66
N LEU A 117 53.48 -35.43 -16.44
CA LEU A 117 53.68 -36.61 -15.59
C LEU A 117 52.91 -37.83 -16.12
N LEU A 118 51.68 -37.62 -16.60
CA LEU A 118 50.78 -38.68 -17.04
C LEU A 118 50.96 -39.07 -18.51
N ALA A 119 51.70 -38.26 -19.30
CA ALA A 119 52.03 -38.57 -20.69
C ALA A 119 52.69 -39.95 -20.84
N ALA A 120 53.59 -40.30 -19.92
CA ALA A 120 54.31 -41.57 -19.90
C ALA A 120 53.46 -42.77 -19.43
N GLY A 121 52.18 -42.57 -19.10
CA GLY A 121 51.26 -43.63 -18.63
C GLY A 121 51.07 -43.70 -17.11
N TYR A 122 50.04 -44.45 -16.71
CA TYR A 122 49.64 -44.61 -15.31
C TYR A 122 50.58 -45.57 -14.56
N THR A 123 50.97 -45.17 -13.35
CA THR A 123 51.61 -45.97 -12.30
C THR A 123 51.19 -45.39 -10.96
N LEU A 124 51.11 -46.19 -9.89
CA LEU A 124 50.72 -45.70 -8.56
C LEU A 124 51.64 -44.56 -8.08
N GLY A 125 52.96 -44.68 -8.28
CA GLY A 125 53.91 -43.61 -7.92
C GLY A 125 53.61 -42.29 -8.61
N ARG A 126 53.38 -42.28 -9.93
CA ARG A 126 52.98 -41.06 -10.67
C ARG A 126 51.63 -40.50 -10.24
N LEU A 127 50.66 -41.36 -9.88
CA LEU A 127 49.38 -40.90 -9.35
C LEU A 127 49.60 -40.14 -8.02
N VAL A 128 50.38 -40.72 -7.11
CA VAL A 128 50.75 -40.07 -5.84
C VAL A 128 51.50 -38.76 -6.08
N THR A 129 52.46 -38.73 -7.02
CA THR A 129 53.17 -37.49 -7.37
C THR A 129 52.24 -36.43 -7.92
N VAL A 130 51.30 -36.78 -8.82
CA VAL A 130 50.32 -35.82 -9.34
C VAL A 130 49.46 -35.28 -8.21
N LEU A 131 48.88 -36.15 -7.38
CA LEU A 131 48.04 -35.74 -6.26
C LEU A 131 48.78 -34.81 -5.28
N ALA A 132 50.03 -35.15 -4.92
CA ALA A 132 50.84 -34.35 -4.01
C ALA A 132 51.19 -32.97 -4.59
N VAL A 133 51.48 -32.90 -5.89
CA VAL A 133 51.85 -31.65 -6.56
C VAL A 133 50.62 -30.77 -6.80
N THR A 134 49.46 -31.34 -7.08
CA THR A 134 48.21 -30.58 -7.28
C THR A 134 47.53 -30.18 -5.97
N SER A 135 47.71 -30.95 -4.89
CA SER A 135 47.07 -30.63 -3.59
C SER A 135 47.65 -29.38 -2.94
N VAL A 136 48.92 -29.06 -3.17
CA VAL A 136 49.57 -27.88 -2.57
C VAL A 136 48.91 -26.57 -3.02
N PRO A 137 48.77 -26.25 -4.32
CA PRO A 137 48.03 -25.05 -4.74
C PRO A 137 46.56 -25.05 -4.32
N VAL A 138 45.89 -26.21 -4.36
CA VAL A 138 44.48 -26.34 -3.90
C VAL A 138 44.35 -25.98 -2.43
N ALA A 139 45.23 -26.49 -1.58
CA ALA A 139 45.25 -26.20 -0.14
C ALA A 139 45.56 -24.72 0.13
N LEU A 140 46.54 -24.14 -0.57
CA LEU A 140 46.87 -22.72 -0.41
C LEU A 140 45.70 -21.80 -0.78
N VAL A 141 44.96 -22.11 -1.85
CA VAL A 141 43.76 -21.34 -2.24
C VAL A 141 42.61 -21.57 -1.25
N ALA A 142 42.43 -22.79 -0.74
CA ALA A 142 41.44 -23.06 0.30
C ALA A 142 41.73 -22.29 1.60
N MET A 143 43.01 -22.08 1.93
CA MET A 143 43.46 -21.24 3.05
C MET A 143 43.29 -19.73 2.81
N GLN A 144 42.96 -19.29 1.58
CA GLN A 144 42.73 -17.89 1.18
C GLN A 144 41.24 -17.46 1.23
N PRO A 145 40.45 -18.14 2.06
CA PRO A 145 38.98 -18.20 1.93
C PRO A 145 38.37 -18.21 0.52
N ASP A 146 39.02 -18.83 -0.48
CA ASP A 146 38.55 -18.85 -1.87
C ASP A 146 38.09 -20.25 -2.30
N LEU A 147 36.94 -20.68 -1.75
CA LEU A 147 36.43 -22.05 -1.92
C LEU A 147 36.06 -22.37 -3.37
N SER A 148 35.51 -21.42 -4.12
CA SER A 148 35.13 -21.59 -5.52
C SER A 148 36.35 -21.88 -6.40
N THR A 149 37.41 -21.08 -6.25
CA THR A 149 38.67 -21.31 -6.99
C THR A 149 39.36 -22.59 -6.55
N ALA A 150 39.35 -22.93 -5.25
CA ALA A 150 39.89 -24.20 -4.75
C ALA A 150 39.15 -25.41 -5.33
N ALA A 151 37.82 -25.36 -5.39
CA ALA A 151 36.99 -26.40 -6.00
C ALA A 151 37.29 -26.56 -7.50
N VAL A 152 37.46 -25.47 -8.24
CA VAL A 152 37.85 -25.49 -9.66
C VAL A 152 39.23 -26.12 -9.85
N LEU A 153 40.23 -25.76 -9.04
CA LEU A 153 41.56 -26.36 -9.09
C LEU A 153 41.53 -27.87 -8.80
N ALA A 154 40.77 -28.29 -7.80
CA ALA A 154 40.56 -29.71 -7.49
C ALA A 154 39.85 -30.45 -8.64
N ALA A 155 38.81 -29.86 -9.22
CA ALA A 155 38.09 -30.41 -10.36
C ALA A 155 38.99 -30.56 -11.60
N ILE A 156 39.85 -29.58 -11.88
CA ILE A 156 40.85 -29.65 -12.97
C ILE A 156 41.84 -30.79 -12.73
N ALA A 157 42.36 -30.93 -11.51
CA ALA A 157 43.28 -32.01 -11.17
C ALA A 157 42.64 -33.39 -11.40
N VAL A 158 41.40 -33.59 -10.93
CA VAL A 158 40.61 -34.81 -11.15
C VAL A 158 40.36 -35.05 -12.64
N LEU A 159 39.97 -34.01 -13.36
CA LEU A 159 39.67 -34.10 -14.78
C LEU A 159 40.93 -34.49 -15.59
N MET A 160 42.10 -33.97 -15.22
CA MET A 160 43.37 -34.36 -15.83
C MET A 160 43.68 -35.85 -15.60
N LEU A 161 43.35 -36.41 -14.43
CA LEU A 161 43.48 -37.85 -14.16
C LEU A 161 42.54 -38.69 -15.05
N ILE A 162 41.29 -38.25 -15.22
CA ILE A 162 40.30 -38.90 -16.09
C ILE A 162 40.77 -38.87 -17.56
N LEU A 163 41.15 -37.68 -18.06
CA LEU A 163 41.62 -37.48 -19.43
C LEU A 163 42.89 -38.29 -19.72
N ALA A 164 43.75 -38.44 -18.72
CA ALA A 164 44.96 -39.28 -18.79
C ALA A 164 44.71 -40.79 -18.79
N ARG A 165 43.47 -41.26 -18.57
CA ARG A 165 43.07 -42.67 -18.45
C ARG A 165 43.61 -43.35 -17.19
N VAL A 166 43.66 -42.65 -16.06
CA VAL A 166 43.88 -43.29 -14.77
C VAL A 166 42.65 -44.17 -14.46
N PRO A 167 42.81 -45.44 -14.05
CA PRO A 167 41.67 -46.28 -13.66
C PRO A 167 40.88 -45.60 -12.53
N LEU A 168 39.54 -45.73 -12.54
CA LEU A 168 38.68 -45.10 -11.52
C LEU A 168 38.80 -45.77 -10.14
N LEU A 169 39.10 -47.07 -10.10
CA LEU A 169 39.13 -47.86 -8.85
C LEU A 169 40.10 -47.29 -7.78
N PRO A 170 41.35 -46.91 -8.11
CA PRO A 170 42.26 -46.25 -7.18
C PRO A 170 41.87 -44.82 -6.79
N LEU A 171 40.95 -44.20 -7.55
CA LEU A 171 40.43 -42.87 -7.25
C LEU A 171 39.20 -42.93 -6.33
N LEU A 172 38.49 -44.06 -6.26
CA LEU A 172 37.29 -44.21 -5.43
C LEU A 172 37.51 -43.89 -3.95
N PRO A 173 38.61 -44.32 -3.28
CA PRO A 173 38.86 -43.93 -1.89
C PRO A 173 39.06 -42.42 -1.75
N LEU A 174 39.66 -41.78 -2.75
CA LEU A 174 39.90 -40.33 -2.75
C LEU A 174 38.60 -39.55 -2.95
N PHE A 175 37.72 -40.02 -3.85
CA PHE A 175 36.38 -39.47 -4.02
C PHE A 175 35.50 -39.70 -2.78
N ALA A 176 35.56 -40.89 -2.19
CA ALA A 176 34.83 -41.21 -0.95
C ALA A 176 35.33 -40.35 0.22
N ALA A 177 36.64 -40.14 0.35
CA ALA A 177 37.22 -39.26 1.35
C ALA A 177 36.82 -37.79 1.12
N GLY A 178 36.86 -37.31 -0.13
CA GLY A 178 36.41 -35.96 -0.48
C GLY A 178 34.93 -35.74 -0.19
N LEU A 179 34.07 -36.71 -0.55
CA LEU A 179 32.64 -36.65 -0.28
C LEU A 179 32.35 -36.72 1.23
N ALA A 180 33.04 -37.61 1.95
CA ALA A 180 32.94 -37.72 3.41
C ALA A 180 33.46 -36.48 4.15
N SER A 181 34.36 -35.69 3.54
CA SER A 181 34.82 -34.43 4.10
C SER A 181 33.87 -33.24 3.89
N LEU A 182 32.86 -33.35 3.01
CA LEU A 182 31.93 -32.24 2.74
C LEU A 182 31.15 -31.76 3.98
N PRO A 183 30.56 -32.65 4.83
CA PRO A 183 29.89 -32.21 6.05
C PRO A 183 30.85 -31.55 7.06
N LEU A 184 32.10 -32.01 7.10
CA LEU A 184 33.13 -31.45 7.97
C LEU A 184 33.64 -30.10 7.43
N ALA A 185 33.66 -29.91 6.11
CA ALA A 185 34.05 -28.66 5.47
C ALA A 185 33.12 -27.50 5.85
N VAL A 186 31.84 -27.76 6.13
CA VAL A 186 30.86 -26.76 6.60
C VAL A 186 31.32 -26.10 7.91
N LEU A 187 32.01 -26.84 8.80
CA LEU A 187 32.53 -26.31 10.07
C LEU A 187 33.67 -25.28 9.89
N PHE A 188 34.26 -25.22 8.70
CA PHE A 188 35.37 -24.32 8.37
C PHE A 188 34.95 -23.21 7.41
N LEU A 189 33.66 -23.10 7.07
CA LEU A 189 33.14 -22.03 6.23
C LEU A 189 33.00 -20.74 7.03
N HIS A 190 33.37 -19.62 6.40
CA HIS A 190 33.11 -18.30 6.97
C HIS A 190 31.61 -17.95 6.91
N PRO A 191 31.11 -17.05 7.79
CA PRO A 191 29.70 -16.65 7.81
C PRO A 191 29.14 -16.24 6.44
N TYR A 192 29.89 -15.44 5.67
CA TYR A 192 29.46 -15.01 4.33
C TYR A 192 29.35 -16.16 3.31
N GLN A 193 30.11 -17.26 3.50
CA GLN A 193 30.06 -18.43 2.62
C GLN A 193 28.84 -19.30 2.94
N LEU A 194 28.51 -19.44 4.23
CA LEU A 194 27.29 -20.10 4.69
C LEU A 194 26.05 -19.34 4.22
N GLU A 195 26.09 -18.02 4.26
CA GLU A 195 25.00 -17.16 3.80
C GLU A 195 24.72 -17.33 2.30
N ARG A 196 25.75 -17.34 1.43
CA ARG A 196 25.59 -17.63 -0.01
C ARG A 196 24.99 -19.02 -0.28
N ILE A 197 25.39 -20.02 0.49
CA ILE A 197 24.84 -21.39 0.35
C ILE A 197 23.39 -21.42 0.83
N HIS A 198 23.09 -20.75 1.93
CA HIS A 198 21.74 -20.67 2.48
C HIS A 198 20.79 -20.00 1.49
N VAL A 199 21.12 -18.81 0.97
CA VAL A 199 20.35 -18.07 -0.04
C VAL A 199 20.05 -18.94 -1.25
N PHE A 200 21.08 -19.60 -1.81
CA PHE A 200 20.91 -20.51 -2.94
C PHE A 200 19.97 -21.68 -2.65
N LEU A 201 19.99 -22.24 -1.43
CA LEU A 201 19.18 -23.40 -1.05
C LEU A 201 17.76 -23.04 -0.58
N SER A 202 17.56 -21.88 0.04
CA SER A 202 16.26 -21.48 0.60
C SER A 202 15.30 -20.98 -0.47
N SER A 203 15.78 -20.53 -1.63
CA SER A 203 14.99 -19.85 -2.69
C SER A 203 14.26 -18.57 -2.24
N ASP A 204 14.16 -18.31 -0.93
CA ASP A 204 13.74 -17.05 -0.33
C ASP A 204 14.88 -16.03 -0.47
N ALA A 205 14.85 -15.26 -1.56
CA ALA A 205 15.73 -14.13 -1.74
C ALA A 205 15.28 -13.02 -0.80
N ASP A 206 16.10 -12.69 0.20
CA ASP A 206 15.99 -11.42 0.89
C ASP A 206 16.26 -10.31 -0.14
N GLU A 207 15.20 -9.58 -0.52
CA GLU A 207 15.23 -8.51 -1.52
C GLU A 207 16.18 -7.35 -1.14
N GLN A 208 16.64 -7.28 0.12
CA GLN A 208 17.55 -6.24 0.61
C GLN A 208 18.86 -6.82 1.19
N GLY A 209 18.99 -8.15 1.22
CA GLY A 209 20.10 -8.87 1.84
C GLY A 209 20.97 -9.63 0.84
N SER A 210 21.41 -10.83 1.20
CA SER A 210 22.37 -11.63 0.43
C SER A 210 21.82 -12.22 -0.88
N GLY A 211 20.49 -12.23 -1.07
CA GLY A 211 19.82 -12.66 -2.32
C GLY A 211 19.67 -11.57 -3.37
N TRP A 212 19.98 -10.31 -3.05
CA TRP A 212 19.76 -9.17 -3.93
C TRP A 212 20.50 -9.32 -5.28
N ALA A 213 21.76 -9.75 -5.27
CA ALA A 213 22.55 -9.90 -6.51
C ALA A 213 21.97 -10.95 -7.47
N GLU A 214 21.37 -12.03 -6.94
CA GLU A 214 20.77 -13.10 -7.73
C GLU A 214 19.46 -12.62 -8.38
N LEU A 215 18.63 -11.91 -7.60
CA LEU A 215 17.41 -11.29 -8.10
C LEU A 215 17.71 -10.27 -9.21
N GLN A 216 18.75 -9.44 -9.05
CA GLN A 216 19.14 -8.47 -10.07
C GLN A 216 19.68 -9.14 -11.34
N ALA A 217 20.39 -10.27 -11.21
CA ALA A 217 20.81 -11.07 -12.37
C ALA A 217 19.61 -11.66 -13.13
N ASP A 218 18.63 -12.20 -12.41
CA ASP A 218 17.38 -12.70 -12.99
C ASP A 218 16.59 -11.58 -13.69
N ILE A 219 16.47 -10.40 -13.06
CA ILE A 219 15.85 -9.21 -13.67
C ILE A 219 16.58 -8.81 -14.95
N ALA A 220 17.91 -8.68 -14.90
CA ALA A 220 18.74 -8.28 -16.02
C ALA A 220 18.61 -9.24 -17.22
N ILE A 221 18.63 -10.55 -16.95
CA ILE A 221 18.48 -11.57 -17.99
C ILE A 221 17.05 -11.64 -18.50
N GLY A 222 16.06 -11.67 -17.60
CA GLY A 222 14.64 -11.81 -17.92
C GLY A 222 14.09 -10.63 -18.72
N SER A 223 14.53 -9.41 -18.41
CA SER A 223 14.06 -8.18 -19.08
C SER A 223 14.85 -7.82 -20.36
N GLY A 224 16.05 -8.39 -20.57
CA GLY A 224 16.92 -8.06 -21.72
C GLY A 224 16.36 -8.44 -23.10
N GLY A 225 15.44 -9.41 -23.18
CA GLY A 225 14.87 -9.89 -24.44
C GLY A 225 15.91 -10.32 -25.49
N LEU A 226 15.53 -10.32 -26.77
CA LEU A 226 16.40 -10.79 -27.86
C LEU A 226 17.52 -9.79 -28.23
N ARG A 227 17.24 -8.48 -28.18
CA ARG A 227 18.13 -7.40 -28.64
C ARG A 227 18.73 -6.55 -27.53
N GLY A 228 18.30 -6.74 -26.28
CA GLY A 228 18.78 -5.97 -25.16
C GLY A 228 17.98 -4.69 -24.92
N MET A 229 18.33 -4.03 -23.83
CA MET A 229 17.69 -2.84 -23.29
C MET A 229 18.52 -1.57 -23.47
N ALA A 230 19.71 -1.61 -24.09
CA ALA A 230 20.57 -0.43 -24.24
C ALA A 230 19.95 0.73 -25.04
N GLY A 231 18.84 0.50 -25.76
CA GLY A 231 18.07 1.55 -26.43
C GLY A 231 16.95 2.16 -25.57
N ASP A 232 16.71 1.64 -24.37
CA ASP A 232 15.71 2.14 -23.42
C ASP A 232 16.25 3.38 -22.68
N PRO A 233 15.50 4.49 -22.61
CA PRO A 233 15.95 5.72 -21.94
C PRO A 233 16.34 5.53 -20.46
N LEU A 234 15.81 4.52 -19.78
CA LEU A 234 16.07 4.24 -18.38
C LEU A 234 17.14 3.15 -18.18
N TYR A 235 17.78 2.67 -19.26
CA TYR A 235 18.78 1.60 -19.20
C TYR A 235 19.95 1.96 -18.29
N ASP A 236 20.45 3.18 -18.35
CA ASP A 236 21.62 3.60 -17.57
C ASP A 236 21.35 3.45 -16.06
N ILE A 237 20.17 3.88 -15.60
CA ILE A 237 19.74 3.73 -14.20
C ILE A 237 19.56 2.25 -13.86
N ARG A 238 18.90 1.50 -14.75
CA ARG A 238 18.67 0.05 -14.60
C ARG A 238 19.97 -0.74 -14.46
N ALA A 239 21.01 -0.36 -15.20
CA ALA A 239 22.29 -1.04 -15.21
C ALA A 239 23.05 -0.86 -13.88
N GLU A 240 22.82 0.22 -13.14
CA GLU A 240 23.42 0.46 -11.81
C GLU A 240 22.91 -0.49 -10.72
N TYR A 241 21.73 -1.11 -10.93
CA TYR A 241 21.19 -2.11 -10.00
C TYR A 241 21.85 -3.48 -10.15
N LEU A 242 22.59 -3.75 -11.22
CA LEU A 242 23.28 -5.03 -11.41
C LEU A 242 24.70 -4.97 -10.80
N PRO A 243 24.96 -5.61 -9.65
CA PRO A 243 26.28 -5.59 -9.03
C PRO A 243 27.31 -6.38 -9.85
N GLU A 244 28.59 -6.01 -9.76
CA GLU A 244 29.71 -6.77 -10.34
C GLU A 244 29.50 -7.13 -11.82
N SER A 245 28.85 -6.22 -12.57
CA SER A 245 28.52 -6.37 -13.98
C SER A 245 29.76 -6.39 -14.89
N GLU A 246 30.93 -6.06 -14.37
CA GLU A 246 32.22 -6.19 -15.02
C GLU A 246 32.91 -7.54 -14.78
N HIS A 247 32.57 -8.26 -13.70
CA HIS A 247 33.24 -9.52 -13.30
C HIS A 247 32.29 -10.72 -13.41
N ASP A 248 31.57 -11.01 -12.33
CA ASP A 248 30.81 -12.25 -12.10
C ASP A 248 29.49 -12.27 -12.85
N LEU A 249 28.82 -11.12 -12.93
CA LEU A 249 27.54 -10.93 -13.60
C LEU A 249 27.69 -10.28 -14.98
N ALA A 250 28.90 -10.30 -15.55
CA ALA A 250 29.15 -9.77 -16.88
C ALA A 250 28.31 -10.45 -17.97
N PHE A 251 27.99 -11.74 -17.82
CA PHE A 251 27.09 -12.43 -18.75
C PHE A 251 25.65 -11.92 -18.62
N ALA A 252 25.14 -11.74 -17.41
CA ALA A 252 23.82 -11.12 -17.19
C ALA A 252 23.79 -9.70 -17.76
N SER A 253 24.85 -8.91 -17.53
CA SER A 253 24.98 -7.53 -18.01
C SER A 253 24.95 -7.41 -19.54
N ILE A 254 25.70 -8.25 -20.27
CA ILE A 254 25.69 -8.19 -21.74
C ILE A 254 24.35 -8.65 -22.32
N VAL A 255 23.69 -9.64 -21.69
CA VAL A 255 22.33 -10.05 -22.07
C VAL A 255 21.33 -8.92 -21.79
N TYR A 256 21.51 -8.18 -20.70
CA TYR A 256 20.65 -7.07 -20.37
C TYR A 256 20.77 -5.92 -21.37
N GLY A 257 21.99 -5.48 -21.67
CA GLY A 257 22.23 -4.37 -22.60
C GLY A 257 21.99 -4.72 -24.06
N TRP A 258 22.46 -5.90 -24.51
CA TRP A 258 22.53 -6.27 -25.94
C TRP A 258 21.79 -7.57 -26.29
N GLY A 259 21.07 -8.15 -25.33
CA GLY A 259 20.10 -9.21 -25.55
C GLY A 259 20.69 -10.60 -25.62
N LEU A 260 19.77 -11.57 -25.78
CA LEU A 260 20.10 -12.98 -25.90
C LEU A 260 21.07 -13.27 -27.05
N PHE A 261 21.04 -12.50 -28.14
CA PHE A 261 22.00 -12.67 -29.24
C PHE A 261 23.45 -12.40 -28.81
N ALA A 262 23.68 -11.39 -27.98
CA ALA A 262 25.02 -11.10 -27.46
C ALA A 262 25.47 -12.17 -26.47
N GLY A 263 24.58 -12.62 -25.58
CA GLY A 263 24.85 -13.77 -24.69
C GLY A 263 25.18 -15.05 -25.48
N LEU A 264 24.41 -15.36 -26.53
CA LEU A 264 24.69 -16.50 -27.40
C LEU A 264 26.03 -16.36 -28.13
N ALA A 265 26.42 -15.15 -28.53
CA ALA A 265 27.73 -14.90 -29.14
C ALA A 265 28.88 -15.21 -28.16
N VAL A 266 28.75 -14.86 -26.87
CA VAL A 266 29.70 -15.26 -25.82
C VAL A 266 29.78 -16.78 -25.71
N VAL A 267 28.64 -17.46 -25.59
CA VAL A 267 28.57 -18.93 -25.49
C VAL A 267 29.21 -19.60 -26.71
N VAL A 268 28.90 -19.13 -27.92
CA VAL A 268 29.45 -19.67 -29.17
C VAL A 268 30.96 -19.45 -29.23
N ALA A 269 31.47 -18.28 -28.85
CA ALA A 269 32.90 -18.03 -28.86
C ALA A 269 33.66 -18.94 -27.88
N VAL A 270 33.12 -19.15 -26.67
CA VAL A 270 33.67 -20.14 -25.70
C VAL A 270 33.64 -21.56 -26.30
N LEU A 271 32.52 -21.98 -26.88
CA LEU A 271 32.41 -23.30 -27.51
C LEU A 271 33.38 -23.49 -28.68
N VAL A 272 33.62 -22.44 -29.48
CA VAL A 272 34.65 -22.48 -30.52
C VAL A 272 36.02 -22.73 -29.88
N ILE A 273 36.41 -22.00 -28.84
CA ILE A 273 37.70 -22.23 -28.16
C ILE A 273 37.82 -23.68 -27.66
N VAL A 274 36.80 -24.17 -26.95
CA VAL A 274 36.74 -25.55 -26.41
C VAL A 274 36.90 -26.59 -27.53
N TRP A 275 36.10 -26.49 -28.60
CA TRP A 275 36.15 -27.44 -29.71
C TRP A 275 37.44 -27.36 -30.52
N ARG A 276 37.98 -26.16 -30.76
CA ARG A 276 39.25 -25.98 -31.48
C ARG A 276 40.43 -26.54 -30.66
N ALA A 277 40.44 -26.35 -29.34
CA ALA A 277 41.43 -26.97 -28.45
C ALA A 277 41.30 -28.50 -28.39
N ALA A 278 40.07 -29.02 -28.32
CA ALA A 278 39.79 -30.46 -28.39
C ALA A 278 40.23 -31.09 -29.73
N ILE A 279 40.04 -30.39 -30.85
CA ILE A 279 40.52 -30.81 -32.17
C ILE A 279 42.05 -30.79 -32.22
N ALA A 280 42.68 -29.74 -31.70
CA ALA A 280 44.14 -29.62 -31.65
C ALA A 280 44.78 -30.83 -30.94
N ALA A 281 44.17 -31.31 -29.85
CA ALA A 281 44.63 -32.50 -29.14
C ALA A 281 44.59 -33.79 -29.97
N ARG A 282 43.60 -33.95 -30.86
CA ARG A 282 43.53 -35.13 -31.78
C ARG A 282 44.65 -35.11 -32.81
N THR A 283 45.15 -33.91 -33.14
CA THR A 283 46.22 -33.67 -34.12
C THR A 283 47.61 -33.55 -33.50
N ALA A 284 47.70 -33.48 -32.17
CA ALA A 284 48.96 -33.34 -31.45
C ALA A 284 49.92 -34.51 -31.70
N ARG A 285 51.23 -34.23 -31.70
CA ARG A 285 52.30 -35.22 -31.92
C ARG A 285 52.57 -36.09 -30.70
N THR A 286 52.63 -35.47 -29.54
CA THR A 286 52.94 -36.13 -28.27
C THR A 286 51.69 -36.27 -27.42
N ARG A 287 51.68 -37.27 -26.54
CA ARG A 287 50.56 -37.46 -25.59
C ARG A 287 50.50 -36.33 -24.57
N GLU A 288 51.65 -35.78 -24.17
CA GLU A 288 51.75 -34.59 -23.32
C GLU A 288 51.01 -33.40 -23.95
N ALA A 289 51.34 -33.07 -25.20
CA ALA A 289 50.67 -31.99 -25.93
C ALA A 289 49.16 -32.25 -26.14
N ALA A 290 48.77 -33.51 -26.37
CA ALA A 290 47.35 -33.87 -26.47
C ALA A 290 46.60 -33.66 -25.13
N LEU A 291 47.23 -33.98 -24.00
CA LEU A 291 46.66 -33.78 -22.67
C LEU A 291 46.57 -32.31 -22.30
N VAL A 292 47.60 -31.50 -22.62
CA VAL A 292 47.56 -30.05 -22.42
C VAL A 292 46.43 -29.40 -23.21
N ALA A 293 46.30 -29.71 -24.51
CA ALA A 293 45.25 -29.11 -25.34
C ALA A 293 43.83 -29.47 -24.87
N VAL A 294 43.59 -30.68 -24.35
CA VAL A 294 42.27 -31.04 -23.79
C VAL A 294 42.07 -30.49 -22.39
N GLY A 295 43.12 -30.39 -21.57
CA GLY A 295 43.04 -29.72 -20.27
C GLY A 295 42.69 -28.24 -20.40
N ILE A 296 43.26 -27.54 -21.39
CA ILE A 296 42.89 -26.15 -21.73
C ILE A 296 41.45 -26.08 -22.24
N ALA A 297 41.02 -27.01 -23.12
CA ALA A 297 39.64 -27.09 -23.57
C ALA A 297 38.66 -27.25 -22.39
N ALA A 298 39.02 -28.08 -21.42
CA ALA A 298 38.23 -28.26 -20.22
C ALA A 298 38.20 -27.03 -19.32
N LEU A 299 39.32 -26.31 -19.19
CA LEU A 299 39.43 -25.12 -18.36
C LEU A 299 38.49 -24.00 -18.84
N PHE A 300 38.53 -23.68 -20.15
CA PHE A 300 37.59 -22.74 -20.78
C PHE A 300 36.13 -23.21 -20.64
N GLY A 301 35.87 -24.52 -20.79
CA GLY A 301 34.54 -25.08 -20.66
C GLY A 301 33.97 -24.95 -19.24
N VAL A 302 34.76 -25.28 -18.21
CA VAL A 302 34.36 -25.16 -16.80
C VAL A 302 34.12 -23.72 -16.43
N HIS A 303 35.00 -22.79 -16.80
CA HIS A 303 34.78 -21.37 -16.52
C HIS A 303 33.51 -20.84 -17.20
N GLY A 304 33.28 -21.20 -18.47
CA GLY A 304 32.06 -20.81 -19.18
C GLY A 304 30.79 -21.32 -18.51
N VAL A 305 30.75 -22.61 -18.13
CA VAL A 305 29.58 -23.21 -17.46
C VAL A 305 29.36 -22.61 -16.08
N VAL A 306 30.42 -22.43 -15.28
CA VAL A 306 30.30 -21.88 -13.92
C VAL A 306 29.84 -20.42 -13.96
N ALA A 307 30.41 -19.59 -14.83
CA ALA A 307 30.06 -18.17 -14.89
C ALA A 307 28.66 -17.93 -15.45
N VAL A 308 28.28 -18.62 -16.55
CA VAL A 308 26.91 -18.56 -17.07
C VAL A 308 25.91 -19.12 -16.07
N GLY A 309 26.30 -20.14 -15.30
CA GLY A 309 25.44 -20.73 -14.26
C GLY A 309 25.25 -19.85 -13.05
N ALA A 310 26.28 -19.13 -12.64
CA ALA A 310 26.18 -18.12 -11.61
C ALA A 310 25.27 -16.97 -12.06
N SER A 311 25.44 -16.47 -13.29
CA SER A 311 24.56 -15.42 -13.83
C SER A 311 23.10 -15.82 -13.98
N LEU A 312 22.80 -17.12 -14.07
CA LEU A 312 21.43 -17.65 -14.15
C LEU A 312 20.90 -18.16 -12.80
N SER A 313 21.62 -17.87 -11.70
CA SER A 313 21.25 -18.31 -10.35
C SER A 313 21.14 -19.85 -10.20
N VAL A 314 21.76 -20.61 -11.12
CA VAL A 314 21.80 -22.09 -11.11
C VAL A 314 22.99 -22.60 -10.28
N LEU A 315 24.00 -21.76 -10.09
CA LEU A 315 25.18 -22.02 -9.28
C LEU A 315 25.45 -20.83 -8.35
N PRO A 316 26.01 -21.05 -7.15
CA PRO A 316 26.33 -19.96 -6.25
C PRO A 316 27.42 -19.03 -6.82
N HIS A 317 27.28 -17.74 -6.54
CA HIS A 317 28.19 -16.69 -6.98
C HIS A 317 29.60 -16.88 -6.39
N GLY A 318 30.57 -17.16 -7.27
CA GLY A 318 31.90 -17.64 -6.89
C GLY A 318 33.07 -16.70 -7.14
N GLY A 319 32.93 -15.55 -7.82
CA GLY A 319 34.10 -14.74 -8.20
C GLY A 319 34.86 -15.24 -9.43
N MET A 320 34.20 -15.94 -10.37
CA MET A 320 34.86 -16.67 -11.46
C MET A 320 34.57 -16.01 -12.83
N PRO A 321 35.52 -15.23 -13.38
CA PRO A 321 35.32 -14.54 -14.65
C PRO A 321 35.30 -15.50 -15.85
N ILE A 322 34.54 -15.17 -16.89
CA ILE A 322 34.69 -15.80 -18.22
C ILE A 322 36.01 -15.29 -18.81
N PRO A 323 37.00 -16.16 -19.09
CA PRO A 323 38.28 -15.73 -19.62
C PRO A 323 38.11 -14.92 -20.90
N LEU A 324 38.85 -13.82 -21.01
CA LEU A 324 38.86 -12.88 -22.14
C LEU A 324 37.62 -11.99 -22.28
N PHE A 325 36.49 -12.32 -21.65
CA PHE A 325 35.24 -11.54 -21.72
C PHE A 325 35.03 -10.68 -20.47
N SER A 326 35.04 -11.30 -19.29
CA SER A 326 34.92 -10.56 -18.02
C SER A 326 36.17 -9.71 -17.79
N TYR A 327 36.00 -8.56 -17.14
CA TYR A 327 37.12 -7.77 -16.65
C TYR A 327 37.92 -8.59 -15.63
N GLY A 328 39.25 -8.53 -15.70
CA GLY A 328 40.13 -9.42 -14.93
C GLY A 328 41.48 -9.58 -15.61
N GLY A 329 42.41 -8.64 -15.37
CA GLY A 329 43.67 -8.54 -16.12
C GLY A 329 44.49 -9.82 -16.16
N THR A 330 44.57 -10.54 -15.03
CA THR A 330 45.32 -11.82 -14.97
C THR A 330 44.59 -12.95 -15.69
N ALA A 331 43.29 -13.13 -15.45
CA ALA A 331 42.51 -14.19 -16.08
C ALA A 331 42.49 -14.06 -17.61
N ALA A 332 42.34 -12.84 -18.13
CA ALA A 332 42.42 -12.57 -19.56
C ALA A 332 43.82 -12.90 -20.13
N LEU A 333 44.90 -12.47 -19.46
CA LEU A 333 46.26 -12.73 -19.92
C LEU A 333 46.60 -14.23 -19.94
N ILE A 334 46.20 -14.98 -18.90
CA ILE A 334 46.39 -16.43 -18.84
C ILE A 334 45.55 -17.14 -19.92
N GLY A 335 44.31 -16.70 -20.17
CA GLY A 335 43.50 -17.20 -21.28
C GLY A 335 44.19 -17.04 -22.64
N PHE A 336 44.90 -15.92 -22.87
CA PHE A 336 45.71 -15.72 -24.07
C PHE A 336 46.93 -16.65 -24.14
N VAL A 337 47.60 -16.91 -23.01
CA VAL A 337 48.70 -17.89 -22.92
C VAL A 337 48.18 -19.28 -23.27
N GLU A 338 47.03 -19.68 -22.73
CA GLU A 338 46.38 -20.96 -23.00
C GLU A 338 46.07 -21.15 -24.50
N ILE A 339 45.45 -20.16 -25.12
CA ILE A 339 45.18 -20.18 -26.57
C ILE A 339 46.48 -20.25 -27.37
N GLY A 340 47.51 -19.50 -26.95
CA GLY A 340 48.85 -19.54 -27.53
C GLY A 340 49.46 -20.94 -27.49
N LEU A 341 49.33 -21.66 -26.36
CA LEU A 341 49.80 -23.04 -26.22
C LEU A 341 49.04 -24.00 -27.15
N VAL A 342 47.72 -23.85 -27.29
CA VAL A 342 46.92 -24.65 -28.23
C VAL A 342 47.38 -24.42 -29.68
N LEU A 343 47.69 -23.17 -30.06
CA LEU A 343 48.24 -22.84 -31.37
C LEU A 343 49.64 -23.46 -31.56
N ALA A 344 50.51 -23.41 -30.56
CA ALA A 344 51.83 -24.05 -30.61
C ALA A 344 51.72 -25.57 -30.82
N ILE A 345 50.80 -26.23 -30.10
CA ILE A 345 50.52 -27.66 -30.20
C ILE A 345 50.00 -28.02 -31.60
N ARG A 346 49.10 -27.21 -32.15
CA ARG A 346 48.56 -27.41 -33.49
C ARG A 346 49.61 -27.25 -34.57
N ARG A 347 50.42 -26.18 -34.52
CA ARG A 347 51.53 -25.91 -35.44
C ARG A 347 52.48 -27.12 -35.50
N ASP A 348 52.92 -27.59 -34.33
CA ASP A 348 53.78 -28.78 -34.25
C ASP A 348 53.08 -30.03 -34.82
N GLY A 349 51.80 -30.24 -34.51
CA GLY A 349 50.97 -31.32 -35.05
C GLY A 349 50.89 -31.38 -36.59
N VAL A 350 50.94 -30.22 -37.25
CA VAL A 350 50.85 -30.06 -38.71
C VAL A 350 52.22 -30.19 -39.41
N ALA A 351 53.30 -29.66 -38.83
CA ALA A 351 54.63 -29.58 -39.43
C ALA A 351 55.38 -30.93 -39.51
N ARG A 352 54.87 -31.93 -40.24
CA ARG A 352 55.49 -33.27 -40.39
C ARG A 352 56.70 -33.26 -41.33
N PRO A 353 57.88 -33.77 -40.91
CA PRO A 353 58.90 -34.22 -41.88
C PRO A 353 58.33 -35.36 -42.72
N LEU A 354 58.54 -35.31 -44.04
CA LEU A 354 58.06 -36.32 -45.00
C LEU A 354 58.56 -37.75 -44.72
N TRP A 355 59.63 -37.89 -43.94
CA TRP A 355 60.33 -39.15 -43.67
C TRP A 355 59.96 -39.81 -42.31
N ALA A 356 59.10 -39.19 -41.49
CA ALA A 356 58.72 -39.76 -40.19
C ALA A 356 57.59 -40.79 -40.31
N PRO A 357 57.76 -42.06 -39.86
CA PRO A 357 56.72 -43.07 -39.94
C PRO A 357 55.50 -42.67 -39.10
N ALA A 358 54.29 -42.94 -39.61
CA ALA A 358 53.06 -42.69 -38.86
C ALA A 358 53.04 -43.56 -37.59
N SER A 359 52.97 -42.93 -36.41
CA SER A 359 52.97 -43.65 -35.14
C SER A 359 51.77 -44.61 -35.04
N ARG A 360 52.06 -45.92 -34.86
CA ARG A 360 51.09 -47.01 -34.95
C ARG A 360 50.11 -47.15 -33.77
N ARG A 361 50.19 -46.34 -32.71
CA ARG A 361 49.20 -46.32 -31.63
C ARG A 361 49.00 -44.91 -31.06
N ARG A 362 48.08 -44.13 -31.64
CA ARG A 362 47.59 -42.90 -30.99
C ARG A 362 46.65 -43.30 -29.85
N ARG A 363 47.17 -43.45 -28.62
CA ARG A 363 46.31 -43.41 -27.43
C ARG A 363 45.83 -41.96 -27.25
N GLN A 364 44.83 -41.55 -28.01
CA GLN A 364 44.16 -40.27 -27.80
C GLN A 364 43.59 -40.25 -26.37
N PRO A 365 43.61 -39.12 -25.65
CA PRO A 365 42.86 -38.97 -24.40
C PRO A 365 41.42 -39.51 -24.57
N ARG A 366 40.89 -40.24 -23.58
CA ARG A 366 39.51 -40.76 -23.64
C ARG A 366 38.53 -39.62 -23.40
N GLY A 367 37.35 -39.70 -24.01
CA GLY A 367 36.25 -38.79 -23.69
C GLY A 367 36.41 -37.35 -24.18
N ILE A 368 37.41 -37.01 -25.02
CA ILE A 368 37.58 -35.64 -25.55
C ILE A 368 36.28 -35.11 -26.19
N SER A 369 35.69 -35.92 -27.08
CA SER A 369 34.43 -35.56 -27.74
C SER A 369 33.28 -35.53 -26.74
N ALA A 370 33.26 -36.44 -25.78
CA ALA A 370 32.20 -36.53 -24.77
C ALA A 370 32.24 -35.32 -23.84
N GLY A 371 33.41 -34.89 -23.37
CA GLY A 371 33.57 -33.69 -22.54
C GLY A 371 33.18 -32.40 -23.28
N ALA A 372 33.63 -32.22 -24.52
CA ALA A 372 33.22 -31.08 -25.33
C ALA A 372 31.71 -31.08 -25.61
N LEU A 373 31.11 -32.26 -25.85
CA LEU A 373 29.65 -32.41 -25.99
C LEU A 373 28.90 -32.12 -24.69
N ILE A 374 29.41 -32.53 -23.52
CA ILE A 374 28.81 -32.22 -22.21
C ILE A 374 28.81 -30.71 -21.98
N VAL A 375 29.95 -30.04 -22.18
CA VAL A 375 30.03 -28.56 -22.08
C VAL A 375 29.08 -27.88 -23.05
N THR A 376 28.99 -28.38 -24.29
CA THR A 376 28.03 -27.88 -25.29
C THR A 376 26.59 -28.06 -24.82
N ALA A 377 26.22 -29.25 -24.34
CA ALA A 377 24.88 -29.55 -23.85
C ALA A 377 24.52 -28.69 -22.64
N SER A 378 25.44 -28.48 -21.69
CA SER A 378 25.26 -27.61 -20.53
C SER A 378 25.00 -26.16 -20.96
N LEU A 379 25.89 -25.57 -21.77
CA LEU A 379 25.73 -24.18 -22.20
C LEU A 379 24.50 -23.96 -23.10
N VAL A 380 24.13 -24.95 -23.92
CA VAL A 380 22.89 -24.91 -24.71
C VAL A 380 21.67 -25.00 -23.79
N ALA A 381 21.65 -25.91 -22.81
CA ALA A 381 20.56 -26.01 -21.83
C ALA A 381 20.39 -24.70 -21.05
N MET A 382 21.50 -24.06 -20.66
CA MET A 382 21.50 -22.77 -19.96
C MET A 382 21.04 -21.62 -20.87
N SER A 383 21.40 -21.64 -22.16
CA SER A 383 20.88 -20.67 -23.14
C SER A 383 19.37 -20.85 -23.36
N VAL A 384 18.88 -22.10 -23.36
CA VAL A 384 17.44 -22.40 -23.41
C VAL A 384 16.75 -21.93 -22.13
N PHE A 385 17.36 -22.15 -20.96
CA PHE A 385 16.84 -21.65 -19.69
C PHE A 385 16.77 -20.12 -19.66
N THR A 386 17.79 -19.43 -20.16
CA THR A 386 17.79 -17.96 -20.35
C THR A 386 16.59 -17.52 -21.18
N TRP A 387 16.33 -18.21 -22.30
CA TRP A 387 15.18 -17.93 -23.16
C TRP A 387 13.83 -18.24 -22.48
N GLN A 388 13.74 -19.34 -21.72
CA GLN A 388 12.55 -19.68 -20.93
C GLN A 388 12.27 -18.61 -19.87
N LEU A 389 13.28 -18.16 -19.13
CA LEU A 389 13.16 -17.10 -18.13
C LEU A 389 12.62 -15.80 -18.77
N GLN A 390 13.20 -15.39 -19.91
CA GLN A 390 12.72 -14.22 -20.66
C GLN A 390 11.28 -14.37 -21.15
N LYS A 391 10.90 -15.57 -21.63
CA LYS A 391 9.57 -15.82 -22.19
C LYS A 391 8.50 -15.90 -21.11
N ASP A 392 8.80 -16.59 -20.00
CA ASP A 392 7.80 -16.96 -19.01
C ASP A 392 7.66 -15.89 -17.91
N ARG A 393 8.75 -15.18 -17.58
CA ARG A 393 8.79 -14.17 -16.50
C ARG A 393 9.31 -12.79 -16.91
N GLY A 394 9.58 -12.55 -18.20
CA GLY A 394 10.18 -11.30 -18.66
C GLY A 394 9.38 -10.05 -18.30
N ASP A 395 8.06 -10.07 -18.51
CA ASP A 395 7.17 -8.94 -18.19
C ASP A 395 7.07 -8.69 -16.68
N GLU A 396 6.99 -9.76 -15.87
CA GLU A 396 6.97 -9.71 -14.41
C GLU A 396 8.26 -9.09 -13.86
N LEU A 397 9.42 -9.59 -14.31
CA LEU A 397 10.73 -9.12 -13.88
C LEU A 397 11.02 -7.68 -14.34
N ARG A 398 10.51 -7.28 -15.50
CA ARG A 398 10.56 -5.89 -15.97
C ARG A 398 9.73 -4.97 -15.09
N ALA A 399 8.50 -5.37 -14.76
CA ALA A 399 7.65 -4.62 -13.85
C ALA A 399 8.28 -4.49 -12.45
N LEU A 400 8.93 -5.56 -11.96
CA LEU A 400 9.67 -5.53 -10.70
C LEU A 400 10.84 -4.55 -10.74
N SER A 401 11.60 -4.51 -11.84
CA SER A 401 12.66 -3.52 -12.06
C SER A 401 12.12 -2.08 -12.01
N ASP A 402 11.03 -1.82 -12.74
CA ASP A 402 10.41 -0.49 -12.76
C ASP A 402 9.89 -0.09 -11.36
N GLN A 403 9.33 -1.03 -10.60
CA GLN A 403 8.85 -0.81 -9.25
C GLN A 403 9.99 -0.52 -8.25
N GLN A 404 11.13 -1.20 -8.38
CA GLN A 404 12.30 -0.98 -7.52
C GLN A 404 12.92 0.40 -7.76
N MET A 405 12.90 0.86 -9.01
CA MET A 405 13.42 2.15 -9.41
C MET A 405 12.45 3.29 -9.17
N MET A 406 11.16 3.05 -8.99
CA MET A 406 10.18 4.13 -8.84
C MET A 406 9.86 4.42 -7.37
N ARG A 407 9.91 5.70 -7.01
CA ARG A 407 9.43 6.22 -5.73
C ARG A 407 8.41 7.30 -5.98
N CYS A 408 7.26 7.22 -5.32
CA CYS A 408 6.17 8.18 -5.50
C CYS A 408 5.91 8.98 -4.22
N ILE A 409 5.95 10.30 -4.36
CA ILE A 409 5.56 11.27 -3.35
C ILE A 409 4.06 11.46 -3.46
N ARG A 410 3.33 11.30 -2.36
CA ARG A 410 1.89 11.53 -2.30
C ARG A 410 1.59 13.03 -2.37
N LEU A 411 0.61 13.40 -3.19
CA LEU A 411 0.05 14.75 -3.24
C LEU A 411 -1.38 14.71 -2.67
N PRO A 412 -1.59 15.06 -1.39
CA PRO A 412 -2.91 15.04 -0.79
C PRO A 412 -3.93 15.89 -1.56
N ALA A 413 -5.16 15.38 -1.70
CA ALA A 413 -6.27 16.17 -2.20
C ALA A 413 -6.83 17.12 -1.14
N GLU A 414 -7.30 18.28 -1.60
CA GLU A 414 -8.02 19.20 -0.73
C GLU A 414 -9.43 18.65 -0.46
N ARG A 415 -9.81 18.55 0.81
CA ARG A 415 -11.13 18.06 1.22
C ARG A 415 -12.20 19.11 0.92
N GLY A 416 -13.35 18.72 0.39
CA GLY A 416 -14.49 19.64 0.19
C GLY A 416 -14.99 20.26 1.49
N ALA A 417 -15.50 21.48 1.42
CA ALA A 417 -16.13 22.18 2.53
C ALA A 417 -17.56 21.65 2.78
N ILE A 418 -18.07 21.82 3.99
CA ILE A 418 -19.49 21.60 4.31
C ILE A 418 -20.11 22.96 4.59
N VAL A 419 -21.19 23.29 3.89
CA VAL A 419 -21.90 24.57 4.02
C VAL A 419 -23.39 24.35 4.31
N ASP A 420 -23.99 25.29 5.02
CA ASP A 420 -25.43 25.30 5.28
C ASP A 420 -26.23 25.66 4.01
N ARG A 421 -27.55 25.70 4.12
CA ARG A 421 -28.44 26.01 3.01
C ARG A 421 -28.26 27.43 2.44
N HIS A 422 -27.67 28.36 3.18
CA HIS A 422 -27.41 29.76 2.79
C HIS A 422 -25.94 30.00 2.41
N GLY A 423 -25.10 28.97 2.46
CA GLY A 423 -23.67 29.06 2.15
C GLY A 423 -22.78 29.41 3.34
N VAL A 424 -23.31 29.38 4.57
CA VAL A 424 -22.52 29.57 5.79
C VAL A 424 -21.56 28.38 5.95
N PRO A 425 -20.24 28.61 6.11
CA PRO A 425 -19.27 27.53 6.25
C PRO A 425 -19.40 26.83 7.61
N LEU A 426 -19.68 25.52 7.57
CA LEU A 426 -19.82 24.67 8.76
C LEU A 426 -18.57 23.82 9.02
N ALA A 427 -17.91 23.36 7.95
CA ALA A 427 -16.60 22.72 8.01
C ALA A 427 -15.74 23.18 6.83
N VAL A 428 -14.54 23.68 7.09
CA VAL A 428 -13.61 24.22 6.09
C VAL A 428 -12.20 23.71 6.37
N ASN A 429 -11.28 23.88 5.43
CA ASN A 429 -9.86 23.66 5.70
C ASN A 429 -9.22 25.01 6.02
N GLU A 430 -8.28 25.03 6.95
CA GLU A 430 -7.39 26.19 7.10
C GLU A 430 -6.64 26.43 5.79
N ALA A 431 -6.55 27.69 5.40
CA ALA A 431 -5.97 28.14 4.13
C ALA A 431 -4.42 28.11 4.18
N GLU A 432 -3.86 26.90 4.34
CA GLU A 432 -2.43 26.67 4.47
C GLU A 432 -1.99 25.52 3.56
N TYR A 433 -0.95 25.77 2.76
CA TYR A 433 -0.36 24.80 1.84
C TYR A 433 1.11 24.60 2.18
N THR A 434 1.57 23.35 2.10
CA THR A 434 3.00 23.04 2.15
C THR A 434 3.59 23.19 0.76
N VAL A 435 4.73 23.87 0.68
CA VAL A 435 5.55 23.95 -0.52
C VAL A 435 6.77 23.09 -0.31
N ALA A 436 6.93 22.09 -1.18
CA ALA A 436 8.05 21.16 -1.17
C ALA A 436 8.74 21.15 -2.53
N VAL A 437 9.96 20.67 -2.56
CA VAL A 437 10.81 20.66 -3.75
C VAL A 437 11.41 19.28 -3.94
N VAL A 438 11.31 18.75 -5.16
CA VAL A 438 12.07 17.57 -5.60
C VAL A 438 13.42 18.06 -6.09
N SER A 439 14.47 17.93 -5.26
CA SER A 439 15.79 18.53 -5.51
C SER A 439 16.33 18.24 -6.91
N LEU A 440 16.20 17.00 -7.39
CA LEU A 440 16.60 16.62 -8.77
C LEU A 440 15.94 17.50 -9.86
N LEU A 441 14.63 17.73 -9.76
CA LEU A 441 13.87 18.47 -10.77
C LEU A 441 14.09 19.98 -10.65
N PHE A 442 14.47 20.42 -9.46
CA PHE A 442 14.70 21.81 -9.11
C PHE A 442 16.12 22.30 -9.44
N ASP A 443 17.12 21.44 -9.20
CA ASP A 443 18.55 21.72 -9.36
C ASP A 443 19.06 21.60 -10.81
N GLY A 444 18.16 21.45 -11.79
CA GLY A 444 18.43 21.48 -13.24
C GLY A 444 18.98 22.81 -13.80
N ASN A 445 19.74 23.56 -13.00
CA ASN A 445 20.64 24.65 -13.37
C ASN A 445 20.00 26.00 -13.76
N ARG A 446 19.22 26.61 -12.85
CA ARG A 446 19.03 28.06 -12.79
C ARG A 446 19.11 28.55 -11.35
N ALA A 447 20.17 29.28 -10.99
CA ALA A 447 20.18 30.06 -9.75
C ALA A 447 18.89 30.91 -9.60
N GLY A 448 18.33 31.36 -10.73
CA GLY A 448 17.06 32.07 -10.79
C GLY A 448 15.84 31.32 -10.23
N ASN A 449 15.75 29.99 -10.33
CA ASN A 449 14.59 29.25 -9.76
C ASN A 449 14.59 29.31 -8.22
N ARG A 450 15.78 29.26 -7.62
CA ARG A 450 15.96 29.39 -6.15
C ARG A 450 15.61 30.80 -5.72
N ASP A 451 16.15 31.80 -6.42
CA ASP A 451 15.90 33.21 -6.11
C ASP A 451 14.42 33.57 -6.23
N GLU A 452 13.76 33.05 -7.28
CA GLU A 452 12.34 33.27 -7.54
C GLU A 452 11.46 32.60 -6.48
N LEU A 453 11.68 31.31 -6.18
CA LEU A 453 10.91 30.62 -5.15
C LEU A 453 11.15 31.21 -3.76
N ALA A 454 12.40 31.61 -3.46
CA ALA A 454 12.74 32.26 -2.19
C ALA A 454 12.00 33.60 -2.05
N GLY A 455 11.96 34.41 -3.10
CA GLY A 455 11.21 35.66 -3.14
C GLY A 455 9.70 35.48 -2.92
N LEU A 456 9.10 34.44 -3.51
CA LEU A 456 7.67 34.13 -3.36
C LEU A 456 7.29 33.63 -1.96
N LEU A 457 8.21 32.89 -1.32
CA LEU A 457 8.04 32.40 0.05
C LEU A 457 8.49 33.40 1.12
N GLY A 458 9.13 34.51 0.74
CA GLY A 458 9.66 35.50 1.66
C GLY A 458 10.89 35.02 2.45
N THR A 459 11.63 34.04 1.92
CA THR A 459 12.90 33.54 2.47
C THR A 459 14.10 34.05 1.64
N THR A 460 15.33 33.84 2.12
CA THR A 460 16.53 34.21 1.37
C THR A 460 17.02 33.04 0.49
N PRO A 461 17.68 33.30 -0.65
CA PRO A 461 18.26 32.24 -1.47
C PRO A 461 19.31 31.41 -0.73
N ASP A 462 20.03 32.01 0.22
CA ASP A 462 21.04 31.33 1.04
C ASP A 462 20.40 30.35 2.03
N ASP A 463 19.32 30.75 2.71
CA ASP A 463 18.55 29.87 3.61
C ASP A 463 17.94 28.69 2.83
N MET A 464 17.36 28.97 1.65
CA MET A 464 16.85 27.92 0.77
C MET A 464 17.97 26.97 0.32
N ALA A 465 19.18 27.51 0.09
CA ALA A 465 20.31 26.69 -0.27
C ALA A 465 20.82 25.81 0.87
N GLU A 466 20.75 26.27 2.11
CA GLU A 466 21.06 25.46 3.28
C GLU A 466 20.02 24.35 3.49
N MET A 467 18.72 24.66 3.37
CA MET A 467 17.65 23.65 3.44
C MET A 467 17.83 22.53 2.41
N LEU A 468 18.18 22.87 1.17
CA LEU A 468 18.38 21.88 0.11
C LEU A 468 19.67 21.06 0.30
N ARG A 469 20.76 21.66 0.80
CA ARG A 469 22.03 20.96 1.08
C ARG A 469 21.91 19.97 2.24
N GLY A 470 21.06 20.23 3.23
CA GLY A 470 20.85 19.36 4.38
C GLY A 470 20.06 18.08 4.08
N SER A 471 19.45 17.99 2.90
CA SER A 471 18.47 16.97 2.52
C SER A 471 18.95 16.04 1.39
N ASP A 472 20.28 15.88 1.25
CA ASP A 472 20.87 14.98 0.25
C ASP A 472 20.31 13.55 0.40
N GLY A 473 19.59 13.08 -0.62
CA GLY A 473 18.96 11.76 -0.65
C GLY A 473 17.49 11.72 -0.23
N GLU A 474 16.89 12.83 0.22
CA GLU A 474 15.45 12.91 0.42
C GLU A 474 14.70 12.99 -0.93
N LEU A 475 13.53 12.36 -1.02
CA LEU A 475 12.70 12.42 -2.24
C LEU A 475 12.13 13.83 -2.47
N GLN A 476 11.82 14.53 -1.39
CA GLN A 476 11.35 15.92 -1.40
C GLN A 476 11.83 16.65 -0.15
N VAL A 477 12.02 17.96 -0.29
CA VAL A 477 12.42 18.86 0.80
C VAL A 477 11.31 19.87 1.01
N VAL A 478 10.77 19.95 2.23
CA VAL A 478 9.79 20.99 2.55
C VAL A 478 10.53 22.31 2.71
N VAL A 479 10.21 23.29 1.87
CA VAL A 479 10.89 24.60 1.83
C VAL A 479 10.08 25.71 2.49
N GLY A 480 8.81 25.46 2.80
CA GLY A 480 7.99 26.43 3.54
C GLY A 480 6.50 26.12 3.50
N LYS A 481 5.73 27.07 4.04
CA LYS A 481 4.27 27.09 3.95
C LYS A 481 3.82 28.34 3.21
N ALA A 482 2.69 28.25 2.51
CA ALA A 482 2.17 29.33 1.69
C ALA A 482 0.65 29.53 1.91
N THR A 483 0.23 30.79 1.85
CA THR A 483 -1.19 31.18 1.79
C THR A 483 -1.76 30.93 0.38
N PRO A 484 -3.10 30.89 0.20
CA PRO A 484 -3.71 30.71 -1.13
C PRO A 484 -3.23 31.76 -2.15
N ASP A 485 -2.99 32.99 -1.69
CA ASP A 485 -2.50 34.07 -2.53
C ASP A 485 -1.07 33.81 -3.00
N GLN A 486 -0.17 33.40 -2.10
CA GLN A 486 1.19 32.99 -2.47
C GLN A 486 1.18 31.78 -3.40
N VAL A 487 0.36 30.77 -3.13
CA VAL A 487 0.24 29.57 -3.98
C VAL A 487 -0.14 29.94 -5.41
N ARG A 488 -1.07 30.88 -5.63
CA ARG A 488 -1.41 31.34 -7.00
C ARG A 488 -0.20 31.92 -7.73
N HIS A 489 0.65 32.69 -7.04
CA HIS A 489 1.86 33.25 -7.64
C HIS A 489 2.91 32.16 -7.91
N ILE A 490 3.09 31.20 -7.00
CA ILE A 490 4.03 30.08 -7.18
C ILE A 490 3.60 29.17 -8.34
N MET A 491 2.30 28.85 -8.45
CA MET A 491 1.78 28.07 -9.57
C MET A 491 1.93 28.82 -10.91
N ALA A 492 1.74 30.14 -10.92
CA ALA A 492 1.91 30.96 -12.12
C ALA A 492 3.37 31.06 -12.60
N ALA A 493 4.33 30.91 -11.69
CA ALA A 493 5.76 30.89 -12.01
C ALA A 493 6.22 29.58 -12.68
N ASP A 494 5.43 28.50 -12.59
CA ASP A 494 5.68 27.19 -13.22
C ASP A 494 7.11 26.66 -12.98
N ILE A 495 7.57 26.80 -11.73
CA ILE A 495 8.94 26.42 -11.34
C ILE A 495 9.06 24.89 -11.31
N PRO A 496 9.95 24.28 -12.10
CA PRO A 496 10.12 22.83 -12.14
C PRO A 496 10.51 22.24 -10.77
N GLY A 497 9.94 21.09 -10.43
CA GLY A 497 10.25 20.38 -9.19
C GLY A 497 9.54 20.92 -7.95
N VAL A 498 8.78 22.02 -8.04
CA VAL A 498 7.97 22.53 -6.93
C VAL A 498 6.67 21.73 -6.81
N LEU A 499 6.44 21.19 -5.61
CA LEU A 499 5.23 20.50 -5.20
C LEU A 499 4.46 21.39 -4.23
N ILE A 500 3.16 21.52 -4.46
CA ILE A 500 2.26 22.27 -3.59
C ILE A 500 1.09 21.36 -3.24
N TYR A 501 0.84 21.19 -1.95
CA TYR A 501 -0.30 20.40 -1.49
C TYR A 501 -0.89 20.96 -0.19
N PRO A 502 -2.20 20.78 0.03
CA PRO A 502 -2.89 21.29 1.21
C PRO A 502 -2.33 20.68 2.49
N SER A 503 -2.04 21.52 3.48
CA SER A 503 -1.53 21.12 4.80
C SER A 503 -2.42 21.56 5.96
N GLY A 504 -3.33 22.52 5.72
CA GLY A 504 -4.21 23.09 6.72
C GLY A 504 -5.01 22.05 7.50
N LYS A 505 -5.29 22.36 8.78
CA LYS A 505 -6.15 21.53 9.61
C LYS A 505 -7.61 21.68 9.16
N ARG A 506 -8.39 20.61 9.35
CA ARG A 506 -9.85 20.69 9.20
C ARG A 506 -10.42 21.53 10.35
N HIS A 507 -11.08 22.63 10.02
CA HIS A 507 -11.59 23.61 10.96
C HIS A 507 -13.12 23.67 10.93
N TYR A 508 -13.72 23.70 12.12
CA TYR A 508 -15.17 23.76 12.33
C TYR A 508 -15.50 25.06 13.06
N PRO A 509 -15.92 26.12 12.35
CA PRO A 509 -16.11 27.45 12.94
C PRO A 509 -17.09 27.48 14.11
N HIS A 510 -18.11 26.62 14.07
CA HIS A 510 -19.22 26.63 15.01
C HIS A 510 -19.14 25.55 16.11
N ARG A 511 -18.04 24.78 16.16
CA ARG A 511 -17.69 23.88 17.28
C ARG A 511 -18.88 23.00 17.72
N ALA A 512 -19.17 22.97 19.03
CA ALA A 512 -20.19 22.13 19.66
C ALA A 512 -21.62 22.30 19.13
N MET A 513 -21.97 23.43 18.50
CA MET A 513 -23.34 23.66 18.00
C MET A 513 -23.73 22.71 16.86
N VAL A 514 -22.75 22.22 16.12
CA VAL A 514 -22.93 21.34 14.95
C VAL A 514 -22.14 20.05 15.09
N GLY A 515 -21.49 19.82 16.24
CA GLY A 515 -20.46 18.79 16.31
C GLY A 515 -20.97 17.37 16.24
N THR A 516 -22.13 17.10 16.83
CA THR A 516 -22.82 15.80 16.74
C THR A 516 -23.47 15.56 15.38
N VAL A 517 -23.61 16.60 14.55
CA VAL A 517 -24.13 16.52 13.17
C VAL A 517 -22.98 16.30 12.19
N LEU A 518 -21.97 17.18 12.21
CA LEU A 518 -20.85 17.11 11.28
C LEU A 518 -19.89 15.96 11.61
N GLY A 519 -19.67 15.67 12.89
CA GLY A 519 -18.60 14.78 13.31
C GLY A 519 -17.22 15.36 12.98
N HIS A 520 -16.22 14.50 12.87
CA HIS A 520 -14.84 14.97 12.70
C HIS A 520 -14.05 14.08 11.73
N VAL A 521 -12.89 14.58 11.31
CA VAL A 521 -11.90 13.81 10.54
C VAL A 521 -10.85 13.22 11.49
N GLY A 522 -10.17 12.18 11.03
CA GLY A 522 -9.06 11.53 11.73
C GLY A 522 -8.11 10.87 10.74
N VAL A 523 -7.03 10.28 11.25
CA VAL A 523 -6.11 9.48 10.42
C VAL A 523 -6.76 8.13 10.11
N ALA A 524 -6.60 7.65 8.88
CA ALA A 524 -7.09 6.38 8.41
C ALA A 524 -6.48 5.23 9.24
N ASP A 525 -7.35 4.35 9.73
CA ASP A 525 -6.98 3.16 10.48
C ASP A 525 -7.13 1.90 9.60
N PRO A 526 -6.74 0.70 10.09
CA PRO A 526 -6.85 -0.52 9.30
C PRO A 526 -8.27 -0.86 8.82
N ASP A 527 -9.32 -0.43 9.53
CA ASP A 527 -10.70 -0.69 9.11
C ASP A 527 -11.13 0.26 7.98
N ASP A 528 -10.65 1.50 8.00
CA ASP A 528 -10.81 2.40 6.85
C ASP A 528 -10.10 1.85 5.60
N MET A 529 -8.90 1.28 5.77
CA MET A 529 -8.12 0.71 4.66
C MET A 529 -8.75 -0.57 4.11
N LYS A 530 -9.50 -1.34 4.92
CA LYS A 530 -10.34 -2.44 4.40
C LYS A 530 -11.48 -1.91 3.54
N THR A 531 -12.10 -0.82 3.97
CA THR A 531 -13.20 -0.17 3.23
C THR A 531 -12.70 0.49 1.94
N TRP A 532 -11.52 1.09 2.00
CA TRP A 532 -10.89 1.82 0.90
C TRP A 532 -9.44 1.33 0.71
N PRO A 533 -9.22 0.22 -0.02
CA PRO A 533 -7.90 -0.44 -0.15
C PRO A 533 -6.80 0.44 -0.76
N HIS A 534 -7.16 1.51 -1.46
CA HIS A 534 -6.24 2.44 -2.10
C HIS A 534 -5.84 3.63 -1.20
N LEU A 535 -6.30 3.68 0.04
CA LEU A 535 -5.89 4.71 0.98
C LEU A 535 -4.41 4.57 1.34
N ALA A 536 -3.65 5.64 1.12
CA ALA A 536 -2.28 5.72 1.60
C ALA A 536 -2.24 5.78 3.13
N LEU A 537 -1.16 5.28 3.73
CA LEU A 537 -0.88 5.47 5.16
C LEU A 537 -0.88 6.98 5.50
N GLY A 538 -1.44 7.33 6.66
CA GLY A 538 -1.55 8.72 7.10
C GLY A 538 -2.66 9.54 6.41
N SER A 539 -3.50 8.91 5.58
CA SER A 539 -4.66 9.59 4.96
C SER A 539 -5.62 10.17 5.99
N ARG A 540 -6.24 11.31 5.68
CA ARG A 540 -7.28 11.91 6.51
C ARG A 540 -8.66 11.45 6.01
N VAL A 541 -9.47 10.89 6.89
CA VAL A 541 -10.81 10.36 6.59
C VAL A 541 -11.82 10.83 7.63
N GLY A 542 -13.09 10.91 7.26
CA GLY A 542 -14.19 11.17 8.18
C GLY A 542 -14.41 10.03 9.16
N LYS A 543 -14.51 10.35 10.46
CA LYS A 543 -14.64 9.38 11.56
C LYS A 543 -16.00 9.38 12.24
N ALA A 544 -16.75 10.49 12.15
CA ALA A 544 -18.08 10.61 12.72
C ALA A 544 -18.99 11.50 11.86
N GLY A 545 -20.30 11.49 12.13
CA GLY A 545 -21.28 12.39 11.54
C GLY A 545 -21.27 12.43 10.01
N LEU A 546 -21.62 13.59 9.45
CA LEU A 546 -21.59 13.84 8.01
C LEU A 546 -20.20 13.74 7.38
N GLU A 547 -19.14 14.03 8.13
CA GLU A 547 -17.76 13.85 7.68
C GLU A 547 -17.49 12.37 7.31
N LYS A 548 -17.99 11.42 8.11
CA LYS A 548 -17.90 9.98 7.82
C LYS A 548 -18.90 9.54 6.75
N GLN A 549 -20.16 9.97 6.86
CA GLN A 549 -21.22 9.57 5.94
C GLN A 549 -20.88 9.91 4.49
N TYR A 550 -20.32 11.10 4.26
CA TYR A 550 -20.00 11.62 2.94
C TYR A 550 -18.49 11.69 2.66
N ASP A 551 -17.68 10.87 3.36
CA ASP A 551 -16.22 10.89 3.23
C ASP A 551 -15.76 10.69 1.77
N ALA A 552 -16.41 9.79 1.04
CA ALA A 552 -16.07 9.51 -0.35
C ALA A 552 -16.24 10.73 -1.28
N LEU A 553 -17.22 11.59 -1.00
CA LEU A 553 -17.44 12.83 -1.76
C LEU A 553 -16.49 13.94 -1.28
N LEU A 554 -16.33 14.06 0.04
CA LEU A 554 -15.55 15.13 0.67
C LEU A 554 -14.04 14.95 0.48
N ARG A 555 -13.52 13.72 0.56
CA ARG A 555 -12.06 13.44 0.63
C ARG A 555 -11.30 13.82 -0.63
N GLY A 556 -11.93 13.74 -1.79
CA GLY A 556 -11.23 13.87 -3.07
C GLY A 556 -10.35 12.66 -3.37
N SER A 557 -9.54 12.77 -4.43
CA SER A 557 -8.61 11.73 -4.87
C SER A 557 -7.20 12.26 -4.86
N ASP A 558 -6.33 11.65 -4.05
CA ASP A 558 -4.93 12.05 -3.95
C ASP A 558 -4.20 11.86 -5.28
N GLY A 559 -3.29 12.79 -5.56
CA GLY A 559 -2.33 12.71 -6.64
C GLY A 559 -1.02 12.07 -6.19
N LYS A 560 -0.06 12.00 -7.12
CA LYS A 560 1.30 11.55 -6.86
C LYS A 560 2.31 12.20 -7.80
N GLN A 561 3.51 12.46 -7.30
CA GLN A 561 4.69 12.75 -8.11
C GLN A 561 5.66 11.58 -7.97
N CYS A 562 5.88 10.83 -9.03
CA CYS A 562 6.88 9.76 -9.05
C CYS A 562 8.23 10.27 -9.56
N VAL A 563 9.29 9.66 -9.07
CA VAL A 563 10.68 9.87 -9.49
C VAL A 563 11.35 8.50 -9.62
N TYR A 564 12.26 8.38 -10.58
CA TYR A 564 13.16 7.24 -10.65
C TYR A 564 14.34 7.48 -9.73
N VAL A 565 14.72 6.46 -8.97
CA VAL A 565 15.85 6.48 -8.05
C VAL A 565 16.94 5.52 -8.51
N ASP A 566 18.18 5.80 -8.12
CA ASP A 566 19.31 4.89 -8.27
C ASP A 566 19.28 3.77 -7.21
N SER A 567 20.23 2.84 -7.28
CA SER A 567 20.38 1.74 -6.30
C SER A 567 20.69 2.22 -4.87
N GLY A 568 21.13 3.47 -4.72
CA GLY A 568 21.31 4.15 -3.42
C GLY A 568 20.06 4.89 -2.92
N GLY A 569 18.96 4.89 -3.70
CA GLY A 569 17.71 5.55 -3.37
C GLY A 569 17.64 7.04 -3.72
N ARG A 570 18.63 7.59 -4.45
CA ARG A 570 18.67 9.01 -4.83
C ARG A 570 17.83 9.25 -6.07
N PRO A 571 16.99 10.30 -6.13
CA PRO A 571 16.26 10.66 -7.34
C PRO A 571 17.22 11.02 -8.49
N VAL A 572 17.05 10.39 -9.65
CA VAL A 572 17.88 10.61 -10.86
C VAL A 572 17.09 10.99 -12.12
N ALA A 573 15.80 10.64 -12.22
CA ALA A 573 14.93 11.10 -13.32
C ALA A 573 13.48 11.36 -12.87
N PRO A 574 12.73 12.28 -13.54
CA PRO A 574 11.29 12.42 -13.32
C PRO A 574 10.54 11.15 -13.71
N GLY A 575 9.53 10.78 -12.93
CA GLY A 575 8.54 9.76 -13.27
C GLY A 575 7.15 10.38 -13.49
N ASP A 576 6.14 9.53 -13.52
CA ASP A 576 4.75 9.93 -13.75
C ASP A 576 4.23 10.89 -12.68
N ARG A 577 3.47 11.90 -13.13
CA ARG A 577 2.74 12.84 -12.27
C ARG A 577 1.24 12.68 -12.48
N VAL A 578 0.50 12.61 -11.39
CA VAL A 578 -0.96 12.68 -11.36
C VAL A 578 -1.33 13.78 -10.36
N ASP A 579 -2.03 14.81 -10.83
CA ASP A 579 -2.45 15.90 -9.94
C ASP A 579 -3.63 15.46 -9.04
N PRO A 580 -3.67 15.94 -7.78
CA PRO A 580 -4.78 15.64 -6.89
C PRO A 580 -6.08 16.28 -7.36
N ILE A 581 -7.19 15.56 -7.15
CA ILE A 581 -8.54 16.05 -7.43
C ILE A 581 -9.20 16.44 -6.11
N ARG A 582 -9.50 17.73 -5.96
CA ARG A 582 -10.23 18.28 -4.80
C ARG A 582 -11.58 17.57 -4.62
N GLY A 583 -11.93 17.29 -3.36
CA GLY A 583 -13.24 16.74 -3.00
C GLY A 583 -14.38 17.73 -3.21
N HIS A 584 -15.60 17.21 -3.31
CA HIS A 584 -16.78 18.03 -3.53
C HIS A 584 -17.22 18.74 -2.26
N ASP A 585 -17.61 20.01 -2.39
CA ASP A 585 -18.28 20.73 -1.30
C ASP A 585 -19.68 20.13 -1.09
N LEU A 586 -20.06 19.90 0.17
CA LEU A 586 -21.35 19.36 0.58
C LEU A 586 -22.24 20.50 1.05
N ARG A 587 -23.45 20.60 0.48
CA ARG A 587 -24.46 21.58 0.88
C ARG A 587 -25.55 20.89 1.69
N LEU A 588 -25.89 21.46 2.85
CA LEU A 588 -26.91 20.92 3.73
C LEU A 588 -28.27 21.62 3.54
N HIS A 589 -29.34 20.96 3.97
CA HIS A 589 -30.65 21.57 4.22
C HIS A 589 -30.68 22.39 5.51
N LEU A 590 -29.71 22.14 6.40
CA LEU A 590 -29.56 22.82 7.68
C LEU A 590 -29.48 24.35 7.49
N ASP A 591 -30.20 25.08 8.33
CA ASP A 591 -30.15 26.52 8.46
C ASP A 591 -29.38 26.86 9.74
N PHE A 592 -28.20 27.47 9.60
CA PHE A 592 -27.35 27.71 10.76
C PHE A 592 -27.97 28.72 11.74
N GLY A 593 -28.73 29.71 11.24
CA GLY A 593 -29.40 30.69 12.10
C GLY A 593 -30.46 30.04 12.99
N LEU A 594 -31.23 29.09 12.44
CA LEU A 594 -32.18 28.29 13.22
C LEU A 594 -31.47 27.32 14.16
N GLN A 595 -30.37 26.70 13.72
CA GLN A 595 -29.56 25.81 14.55
C GLN A 595 -29.02 26.51 15.80
N GLU A 596 -28.46 27.71 15.65
CA GLU A 596 -27.93 28.52 16.74
C GLU A 596 -29.06 28.89 17.73
N LEU A 597 -30.19 29.41 17.22
CA LEU A 597 -31.34 29.75 18.04
C LEU A 597 -31.85 28.55 18.85
N ALA A 598 -32.04 27.40 18.19
CA ALA A 598 -32.53 26.18 18.82
C ALA A 598 -31.54 25.67 19.87
N THR A 599 -30.24 25.66 19.57
CA THR A 599 -29.20 25.18 20.50
C THR A 599 -29.13 26.07 21.75
N ASN A 600 -29.20 27.39 21.59
CA ASN A 600 -29.19 28.31 22.73
C ASN A 600 -30.44 28.16 23.60
N ALA A 601 -31.63 28.16 22.99
CA ALA A 601 -32.88 27.97 23.72
C ALA A 601 -32.93 26.63 24.45
N LEU A 602 -32.43 25.56 23.81
CA LEU A 602 -32.35 24.23 24.39
C LEU A 602 -31.33 24.15 25.54
N THR A 603 -30.17 24.80 25.41
CA THR A 603 -29.17 24.90 26.47
C THR A 603 -29.73 25.60 27.70
N ASP A 604 -30.45 26.70 27.50
CA ASP A 604 -31.13 27.39 28.59
C ASP A 604 -32.23 26.54 29.23
N ALA A 605 -33.01 25.80 28.44
CA ALA A 605 -34.03 24.90 28.94
C ALA A 605 -33.43 23.80 29.84
N VAL A 606 -32.39 23.10 29.36
CA VAL A 606 -31.67 22.06 30.12
C VAL A 606 -31.12 22.62 31.43
N ARG A 607 -30.43 23.77 31.36
CA ARG A 607 -29.82 24.42 32.53
C ARG A 607 -30.85 24.87 33.56
N THR A 608 -31.96 25.46 33.12
CA THR A 608 -32.97 26.05 34.04
C THR A 608 -33.89 25.00 34.63
N SER A 609 -34.15 23.90 33.92
CA SER A 609 -34.97 22.79 34.43
C SER A 609 -34.20 21.83 35.34
N GLY A 610 -32.86 21.88 35.34
CA GLY A 610 -32.02 20.85 35.97
C GLY A 610 -31.98 19.53 35.16
N GLY A 611 -32.32 19.59 33.87
CA GLY A 611 -32.18 18.47 32.96
C GLY A 611 -30.72 18.24 32.60
N ASP A 612 -30.43 17.10 31.98
CA ASP A 612 -29.07 16.74 31.56
C ASP A 612 -28.90 16.57 30.05
N VAL A 613 -29.99 16.28 29.33
CA VAL A 613 -30.02 16.13 27.87
C VAL A 613 -31.11 17.00 27.27
N GLY A 614 -30.77 17.71 26.21
CA GLY A 614 -31.70 18.41 25.33
C GLY A 614 -31.53 17.94 23.88
N ALA A 615 -32.64 17.78 23.18
CA ALA A 615 -32.63 17.53 21.74
C ALA A 615 -33.77 18.31 21.05
N ALA A 616 -33.48 18.95 19.92
CA ALA A 616 -34.47 19.63 19.10
C ALA A 616 -34.24 19.34 17.61
N ILE A 617 -35.30 19.00 16.89
CA ILE A 617 -35.27 18.79 15.45
C ILE A 617 -36.32 19.66 14.77
N VAL A 618 -35.92 20.30 13.67
CA VAL A 618 -36.81 21.00 12.74
C VAL A 618 -36.71 20.33 11.38
N MET A 619 -37.83 19.88 10.84
CA MET A 619 -37.86 19.11 9.59
C MET A 619 -39.00 19.61 8.69
N ASP A 620 -38.74 19.75 7.38
CA ASP A 620 -39.81 19.98 6.40
C ASP A 620 -40.66 18.70 6.27
N VAL A 621 -41.95 18.82 6.57
CA VAL A 621 -42.85 17.66 6.69
C VAL A 621 -43.20 17.00 5.35
N ARG A 622 -42.88 17.66 4.23
CA ARG A 622 -43.22 17.22 2.87
C ARG A 622 -42.05 16.50 2.21
N THR A 623 -40.83 16.89 2.57
CA THR A 623 -39.60 16.41 1.93
C THR A 623 -38.71 15.61 2.86
N GLY A 624 -38.83 15.79 4.18
CA GLY A 624 -37.88 15.21 5.14
C GLY A 624 -36.60 16.04 5.32
N ALA A 625 -36.45 17.17 4.62
CA ALA A 625 -35.28 18.04 4.77
C ALA A 625 -35.14 18.53 6.23
N VAL A 626 -34.02 18.21 6.87
CA VAL A 626 -33.73 18.61 8.25
C VAL A 626 -33.09 19.99 8.24
N LEU A 627 -33.82 20.97 8.79
CA LEU A 627 -33.39 22.37 8.87
C LEU A 627 -32.58 22.65 10.14
N THR A 628 -32.79 21.86 11.19
CA THR A 628 -32.10 22.02 12.48
C THR A 628 -32.06 20.66 13.18
N MET A 629 -30.91 20.34 13.77
CA MET A 629 -30.69 19.15 14.59
C MET A 629 -29.80 19.54 15.77
N ALA A 630 -30.40 20.15 16.80
CA ALA A 630 -29.71 20.61 17.99
C ALA A 630 -29.64 19.50 19.05
N SER A 631 -28.46 19.30 19.62
CA SER A 631 -28.15 18.27 20.62
C SER A 631 -27.32 18.89 21.72
N VAL A 632 -27.79 18.82 22.96
CA VAL A 632 -27.14 19.42 24.14
C VAL A 632 -27.03 18.36 25.24
N PRO A 633 -25.83 18.11 25.82
CA PRO A 633 -24.55 18.69 25.43
C PRO A 633 -24.08 18.23 24.03
N GLY A 634 -23.19 19.01 23.42
CA GLY A 634 -22.49 18.67 22.18
C GLY A 634 -20.97 18.71 22.39
N PHE A 635 -20.18 18.39 21.37
CA PHE A 635 -18.71 18.33 21.46
C PHE A 635 -18.01 19.21 20.42
N ASP A 636 -16.81 19.70 20.74
CA ASP A 636 -16.01 20.48 19.77
C ASP A 636 -15.23 19.56 18.82
N ASN A 637 -15.57 19.58 17.54
CA ASN A 637 -14.93 18.77 16.50
C ASN A 637 -13.44 19.10 16.29
N ASN A 638 -13.03 20.32 16.63
CA ASN A 638 -11.66 20.79 16.39
C ASN A 638 -10.62 20.05 17.26
N ILE A 639 -11.05 19.42 18.37
CA ILE A 639 -10.15 18.69 19.28
C ILE A 639 -9.74 17.31 18.73
N TYR A 640 -10.47 16.77 17.74
CA TYR A 640 -10.25 15.43 17.19
C TYR A 640 -9.41 15.40 15.91
N GLY A 641 -9.47 16.46 15.10
CA GLY A 641 -8.80 16.48 13.80
C GLY A 641 -7.28 16.49 13.95
N PRO A 642 -6.52 15.82 13.07
CA PRO A 642 -5.06 15.71 13.22
C PRO A 642 -4.38 17.09 13.09
N PRO A 643 -3.53 17.51 14.05
CA PRO A 643 -3.21 16.81 15.29
C PRO A 643 -4.31 16.93 16.35
N VAL A 644 -4.59 15.80 17.02
CA VAL A 644 -5.55 15.70 18.13
C VAL A 644 -5.10 16.60 19.29
N ASP A 645 -6.02 17.38 19.86
CA ASP A 645 -5.81 18.08 21.11
C ASP A 645 -6.09 17.11 22.27
N VAL A 646 -5.06 16.39 22.70
CA VAL A 646 -5.16 15.33 23.71
C VAL A 646 -5.65 15.87 25.06
N VAL A 647 -5.28 17.12 25.40
CA VAL A 647 -5.65 17.74 26.68
C VAL A 647 -7.13 18.11 26.67
N ALA A 648 -7.59 18.79 25.62
CA ALA A 648 -9.00 19.14 25.48
C ALA A 648 -9.89 17.90 25.34
N LEU A 649 -9.42 16.87 24.63
CA LEU A 649 -10.12 15.60 24.49
C LEU A 649 -10.28 14.88 25.84
N SER A 650 -9.22 14.77 26.65
CA SER A 650 -9.33 14.17 27.99
C SER A 650 -10.31 14.96 28.85
N ALA A 651 -10.18 16.29 28.88
CA ALA A 651 -11.07 17.15 29.68
C ALA A 651 -12.55 16.99 29.28
N GLN A 652 -12.85 16.79 28.00
CA GLN A 652 -14.21 16.56 27.52
C GLN A 652 -14.75 15.17 27.88
N LEU A 653 -13.89 14.13 27.85
CA LEU A 653 -14.27 12.76 28.23
C LEU A 653 -14.45 12.58 29.73
N ASP A 654 -13.65 13.30 30.52
CA ASP A 654 -13.70 13.28 31.99
C ASP A 654 -14.83 14.16 32.56
N ALA A 655 -15.51 14.95 31.72
CA ALA A 655 -16.59 15.83 32.14
C ALA A 655 -17.79 15.04 32.69
N PRO A 656 -18.32 15.39 33.87
CA PRO A 656 -19.46 14.69 34.46
C PRO A 656 -20.75 14.96 33.67
N GLY A 657 -21.56 13.92 33.47
CA GLY A 657 -22.87 14.03 32.81
C GLY A 657 -23.04 13.02 31.66
N PRO A 658 -24.11 13.16 30.85
CA PRO A 658 -24.28 12.37 29.64
C PRO A 658 -23.16 12.69 28.64
N GLY A 659 -22.55 11.66 28.06
CA GLY A 659 -21.42 11.82 27.15
C GLY A 659 -21.76 12.70 25.93
N PRO A 660 -20.98 13.75 25.62
CA PRO A 660 -21.33 14.75 24.61
C PRO A 660 -21.22 14.25 23.16
N LEU A 661 -20.72 13.02 22.96
CA LEU A 661 -20.49 12.43 21.63
C LEU A 661 -21.77 11.95 20.96
N LEU A 662 -22.82 11.72 21.74
CA LEU A 662 -24.08 11.21 21.24
C LEU A 662 -24.88 12.33 20.60
N ASN A 663 -25.46 12.04 19.43
CA ASN A 663 -26.49 12.90 18.87
C ASN A 663 -27.83 12.58 19.56
N HIS A 664 -28.27 13.43 20.47
CA HIS A 664 -29.47 13.18 21.27
C HIS A 664 -30.77 13.19 20.44
N VAL A 665 -30.76 13.71 19.21
CA VAL A 665 -31.91 13.63 18.30
C VAL A 665 -32.10 12.23 17.74
N THR A 666 -31.02 11.46 17.52
CA THR A 666 -31.06 10.13 16.89
C THR A 666 -30.67 8.98 17.83
N GLN A 667 -30.02 9.27 18.96
CA GLN A 667 -29.43 8.26 19.85
C GLN A 667 -29.97 8.30 21.29
N THR A 668 -30.90 9.19 21.62
CA THR A 668 -31.58 9.20 22.93
C THR A 668 -33.01 8.73 22.77
N ALA A 669 -33.22 7.43 23.00
CA ALA A 669 -34.55 6.85 23.10
C ALA A 669 -35.08 7.03 24.52
N ALA A 670 -36.22 7.71 24.66
CA ALA A 670 -36.88 7.90 25.95
C ALA A 670 -38.40 7.66 25.78
N PRO A 671 -39.13 7.39 26.88
CA PRO A 671 -40.58 7.27 26.81
C PRO A 671 -41.19 8.55 26.20
N PRO A 672 -41.95 8.47 25.09
CA PRO A 672 -42.52 9.65 24.42
C PRO A 672 -43.65 10.30 25.21
N GLY A 673 -44.22 9.59 26.19
CA GLY A 673 -45.33 10.03 27.00
C GLY A 673 -46.51 10.48 26.14
N SER A 674 -47.22 11.53 26.58
CA SER A 674 -48.45 11.97 25.91
C SER A 674 -48.28 12.40 24.45
N THR A 675 -47.06 12.53 23.91
CA THR A 675 -46.87 12.69 22.45
C THR A 675 -47.27 11.44 21.65
N PHE A 676 -47.28 10.25 22.26
CA PHE A 676 -47.71 9.01 21.61
C PHE A 676 -49.23 8.91 21.45
N LYS A 677 -50.02 9.72 22.18
CA LYS A 677 -51.48 9.70 22.08
C LYS A 677 -52.01 10.00 20.67
N ILE A 678 -51.28 10.77 19.86
CA ILE A 678 -51.65 10.97 18.45
C ILE A 678 -51.43 9.70 17.62
N VAL A 679 -50.48 8.83 17.99
CA VAL A 679 -50.30 7.50 17.39
C VAL A 679 -51.45 6.57 17.79
N THR A 680 -51.83 6.55 19.07
CA THR A 680 -53.01 5.78 19.53
C THR A 680 -54.31 6.28 18.91
N ALA A 681 -54.46 7.59 18.71
CA ALA A 681 -55.58 8.18 17.99
C ALA A 681 -55.58 7.81 16.50
N ALA A 682 -54.40 7.77 15.86
CA ALA A 682 -54.25 7.29 14.49
C ALA A 682 -54.62 5.80 14.36
N ALA A 683 -54.30 4.98 15.37
CA ALA A 683 -54.72 3.58 15.40
C ALA A 683 -56.26 3.46 15.45
N ASN A 684 -56.93 4.34 16.19
CA ASN A 684 -58.39 4.43 16.14
C ASN A 684 -58.91 4.86 14.76
N ALA A 685 -58.22 5.76 14.06
CA ALA A 685 -58.58 6.15 12.70
C ALA A 685 -58.42 4.98 11.69
N GLU A 686 -57.37 4.17 11.86
CA GLU A 686 -57.09 3.00 11.02
C GLU A 686 -58.11 1.86 11.26
N PHE A 687 -58.46 1.57 12.50
CA PHE A 687 -59.29 0.41 12.84
C PHE A 687 -60.76 0.74 13.15
N GLY A 688 -61.11 2.02 13.35
CA GLY A 688 -62.50 2.47 13.57
C GLY A 688 -63.15 1.92 14.83
N VAL A 689 -62.37 1.66 15.88
CA VAL A 689 -62.83 0.97 17.10
C VAL A 689 -63.82 1.82 17.90
N LEU A 690 -63.61 3.14 17.94
CA LEU A 690 -64.47 4.10 18.61
C LEU A 690 -64.75 5.29 17.69
N SER A 691 -66.01 5.71 17.56
CA SER A 691 -66.32 6.94 16.83
C SER A 691 -65.69 8.17 17.52
N PRO A 692 -65.08 9.10 16.78
CA PRO A 692 -64.38 10.27 17.35
C PRO A 692 -65.31 11.22 18.12
N ASP A 693 -66.62 11.16 17.88
CA ASP A 693 -67.63 12.00 18.54
C ASP A 693 -68.11 11.43 19.88
N VAL A 694 -67.82 10.16 20.16
CA VAL A 694 -68.24 9.50 21.40
C VAL A 694 -67.48 10.11 22.57
N LYS A 695 -68.23 10.60 23.55
CA LYS A 695 -67.69 11.08 24.82
C LYS A 695 -67.53 9.91 25.78
N LEU A 696 -66.29 9.63 26.19
CA LEU A 696 -66.03 8.67 27.26
C LEU A 696 -66.09 9.36 28.62
N ALA A 697 -66.36 8.58 29.66
CA ALA A 697 -66.33 9.09 31.03
C ALA A 697 -64.92 9.58 31.37
N GLY A 698 -64.84 10.81 31.88
CA GLY A 698 -63.60 11.37 32.43
C GLY A 698 -63.43 11.01 33.92
N GLY A 699 -62.41 11.57 34.54
CA GLY A 699 -62.17 11.44 35.97
C GLY A 699 -60.75 11.82 36.37
N ALA A 700 -60.47 11.71 37.67
CA ALA A 700 -59.12 11.85 38.21
C ALA A 700 -58.26 10.60 37.98
N SER A 701 -58.88 9.45 37.71
CA SER A 701 -58.21 8.17 37.50
C SER A 701 -59.11 7.18 36.76
N TYR A 702 -58.52 6.09 36.27
CA TYR A 702 -59.19 4.94 35.67
C TYR A 702 -58.77 3.67 36.40
N THR A 703 -59.72 2.87 36.87
CA THR A 703 -59.44 1.61 37.58
C THR A 703 -59.66 0.43 36.65
N TYR A 704 -58.63 -0.39 36.46
CA TYR A 704 -58.64 -1.53 35.56
C TYR A 704 -57.91 -2.71 36.21
N GLY A 705 -58.57 -3.88 36.23
CA GLY A 705 -57.98 -5.10 36.81
C GLY A 705 -57.52 -4.98 38.26
N GLY A 706 -58.15 -4.12 39.07
CA GLY A 706 -57.77 -3.88 40.47
C GLY A 706 -56.66 -2.83 40.67
N HIS A 707 -56.09 -2.28 39.58
CA HIS A 707 -55.09 -1.20 39.62
C HIS A 707 -55.71 0.14 39.21
N THR A 708 -55.21 1.24 39.75
CA THR A 708 -55.71 2.59 39.47
C THR A 708 -54.64 3.41 38.75
N PHE A 709 -54.99 3.93 37.57
CA PHE A 709 -54.13 4.74 36.72
C PHE A 709 -54.56 6.20 36.81
N GLY A 710 -53.64 7.09 37.18
CA GLY A 710 -53.94 8.51 37.42
C GLY A 710 -54.10 9.34 36.13
N ASN A 711 -54.99 10.32 36.18
CA ASN A 711 -54.99 11.42 35.23
C ASN A 711 -54.10 12.55 35.74
N TRP A 712 -53.53 13.34 34.84
CA TRP A 712 -52.69 14.49 35.23
C TRP A 712 -53.51 15.63 35.86
N LYS A 713 -54.81 15.68 35.56
CA LYS A 713 -55.81 16.47 36.29
C LYS A 713 -57.18 15.79 36.20
N PRO A 714 -58.09 16.02 37.16
CA PRO A 714 -59.49 15.62 37.01
C PRO A 714 -60.14 16.31 35.80
N MET A 715 -60.85 15.56 34.96
CA MET A 715 -61.55 16.09 33.79
C MET A 715 -62.96 15.50 33.67
N GLY A 716 -63.86 16.25 33.02
CA GLY A 716 -65.18 15.76 32.63
C GLY A 716 -65.13 14.88 31.38
N PRO A 717 -66.28 14.38 30.90
CA PRO A 717 -66.34 13.56 29.69
C PRO A 717 -65.79 14.27 28.45
N ASN A 718 -64.91 13.60 27.71
CA ASN A 718 -64.25 14.11 26.50
C ASN A 718 -64.51 13.19 25.30
N ASN A 719 -64.64 13.77 24.11
CA ASN A 719 -64.52 13.05 22.84
C ASN A 719 -63.05 13.07 22.36
N LEU A 720 -62.73 12.47 21.20
CA LEU A 720 -61.34 12.34 20.75
C LEU A 720 -60.63 13.70 20.64
N VAL A 721 -61.30 14.70 20.06
CA VAL A 721 -60.76 16.06 19.88
C VAL A 721 -60.47 16.71 21.24
N GLY A 722 -61.43 16.67 22.17
CA GLY A 722 -61.25 17.23 23.52
C GLY A 722 -60.18 16.49 24.33
N ALA A 723 -60.09 15.17 24.16
CA ALA A 723 -59.08 14.33 24.81
C ALA A 723 -57.66 14.65 24.31
N LEU A 724 -57.48 14.90 23.01
CA LEU A 724 -56.21 15.37 22.45
C LEU A 724 -55.88 16.82 22.88
N GLN A 725 -56.88 17.72 22.86
CA GLN A 725 -56.73 19.12 23.28
C GLN A 725 -56.19 19.24 24.71
N TRP A 726 -56.82 18.52 25.65
CA TRP A 726 -56.48 18.55 27.07
C TRP A 726 -55.56 17.41 27.51
N SER A 727 -55.09 16.58 26.58
CA SER A 727 -54.20 15.45 26.86
C SER A 727 -54.75 14.50 27.94
N ASP A 728 -56.04 14.15 27.89
CA ASP A 728 -56.74 13.36 28.90
C ASP A 728 -56.23 11.91 28.97
N ASN A 729 -55.53 11.50 30.04
CA ASN A 729 -55.02 10.13 30.16
C ASN A 729 -56.15 9.10 30.24
N VAL A 730 -57.24 9.42 30.95
CA VAL A 730 -58.33 8.47 31.22
C VAL A 730 -59.07 8.10 29.93
N TYR A 731 -59.23 9.05 29.01
CA TYR A 731 -59.74 8.75 27.67
C TYR A 731 -58.82 7.78 26.92
N PHE A 732 -57.51 8.02 26.93
CA PHE A 732 -56.55 7.19 26.20
C PHE A 732 -56.30 5.81 26.82
N TYR A 733 -56.47 5.65 28.14
CA TYR A 733 -56.50 4.32 28.78
C TYR A 733 -57.67 3.48 28.26
N GLN A 734 -58.87 4.07 28.25
CA GLN A 734 -60.07 3.40 27.73
C GLN A 734 -59.95 3.12 26.23
N LEU A 735 -59.45 4.08 25.45
CA LEU A 735 -59.24 3.90 24.02
C LEU A 735 -58.22 2.79 23.73
N ALA A 736 -57.12 2.73 24.47
CA ALA A 736 -56.09 1.72 24.28
C ALA A 736 -56.58 0.31 24.64
N ASP A 737 -57.37 0.17 25.71
CA ASP A 737 -58.02 -1.09 26.08
C ASP A 737 -58.98 -1.56 24.97
N LEU A 738 -59.76 -0.65 24.36
CA LEU A 738 -60.65 -0.96 23.25
C LEU A 738 -59.88 -1.39 21.98
N ILE A 739 -58.76 -0.73 21.66
CA ILE A 739 -57.99 -1.02 20.45
C ILE A 739 -57.18 -2.32 20.58
N GLY A 740 -56.56 -2.54 21.74
CA GLY A 740 -55.61 -3.62 21.98
C GLY A 740 -54.17 -3.30 21.51
N PRO A 741 -53.15 -3.91 22.13
CA PRO A 741 -51.75 -3.54 21.90
C PRO A 741 -51.24 -3.87 20.50
N GLU A 742 -51.72 -4.94 19.86
CA GLU A 742 -51.26 -5.37 18.54
C GLU A 742 -51.65 -4.35 17.45
N ARG A 743 -52.87 -3.81 17.53
CA ARG A 743 -53.36 -2.80 16.57
C ARG A 743 -52.69 -1.44 16.78
N ILE A 744 -52.43 -1.07 18.04
CA ILE A 744 -51.63 0.13 18.35
C ILE A 744 -50.22 -0.04 17.77
N ALA A 745 -49.57 -1.19 18.01
CA ALA A 745 -48.23 -1.47 17.51
C ALA A 745 -48.17 -1.50 15.98
N ALA A 746 -49.16 -2.10 15.31
CA ALA A 746 -49.23 -2.13 13.85
C ALA A 746 -49.30 -0.72 13.24
N THR A 747 -50.11 0.17 13.81
CA THR A 747 -50.19 1.57 13.38
C THR A 747 -48.90 2.32 13.71
N ALA A 748 -48.35 2.10 14.90
CA ALA A 748 -47.12 2.74 15.37
C ALA A 748 -45.91 2.37 14.49
N ALA A 749 -45.82 1.11 14.05
CA ALA A 749 -44.80 0.65 13.11
C ALA A 749 -44.93 1.32 11.73
N GLN A 750 -46.16 1.47 11.20
CA GLN A 750 -46.40 2.23 9.95
C GLN A 750 -45.98 3.71 10.08
N LEU A 751 -46.04 4.26 11.30
CA LEU A 751 -45.58 5.60 11.64
C LEU A 751 -44.09 5.68 12.03
N GLY A 752 -43.35 4.57 11.92
CA GLY A 752 -41.90 4.51 12.16
C GLY A 752 -41.48 4.51 13.63
N VAL A 753 -42.40 4.20 14.56
CA VAL A 753 -42.06 4.01 15.98
C VAL A 753 -41.27 2.71 16.15
N GLY A 754 -40.18 2.74 16.93
CA GLY A 754 -39.39 1.54 17.19
C GLY A 754 -38.52 1.11 16.00
N GLN A 755 -38.31 2.00 15.01
CA GLN A 755 -37.51 1.72 13.81
C GLN A 755 -36.59 2.90 13.47
N PRO A 756 -35.38 2.65 12.94
CA PRO A 756 -34.52 3.71 12.43
C PRO A 756 -35.25 4.64 11.43
N SER A 757 -34.98 5.93 11.50
CA SER A 757 -35.57 6.95 10.63
C SER A 757 -35.06 6.88 9.20
N GLY A 758 -33.85 6.36 9.00
CA GLY A 758 -33.15 6.40 7.72
C GLY A 758 -32.42 7.72 7.46
N ILE A 759 -32.23 8.54 8.50
CA ILE A 759 -31.40 9.75 8.43
C ILE A 759 -30.01 9.43 7.88
N ASP A 760 -29.45 10.36 7.11
CA ASP A 760 -28.10 10.31 6.54
C ASP A 760 -26.99 10.60 7.58
N LEU A 761 -27.06 9.89 8.72
CA LEU A 761 -26.01 9.84 9.74
C LEU A 761 -25.61 8.39 9.99
N PRO A 762 -24.33 8.13 10.33
CA PRO A 762 -23.83 6.76 10.46
C PRO A 762 -24.34 6.02 11.70
N SER A 763 -25.08 6.67 12.59
CA SER A 763 -25.52 6.09 13.86
C SER A 763 -26.88 6.61 14.29
N GLU A 764 -27.78 5.68 14.57
CA GLU A 764 -29.14 5.90 15.03
C GLU A 764 -29.56 4.73 15.91
N VAL A 765 -30.40 4.98 16.93
CA VAL A 765 -31.01 3.91 17.74
C VAL A 765 -32.48 3.74 17.38
N GLU A 766 -32.95 2.50 17.42
CA GLU A 766 -34.31 2.14 16.98
C GLU A 766 -35.40 2.47 18.02
N GLY A 767 -35.04 2.73 19.28
CA GLY A 767 -36.03 2.84 20.37
C GLY A 767 -36.60 1.47 20.74
N PHE A 768 -37.83 1.42 21.26
CA PHE A 768 -38.48 0.17 21.61
C PHE A 768 -40.00 0.30 21.47
N LEU A 769 -40.62 -0.65 20.77
CA LEU A 769 -42.07 -0.75 20.61
C LEU A 769 -42.51 -2.15 21.08
N GLY A 770 -42.91 -2.26 22.33
CA GLY A 770 -43.29 -3.52 22.94
C GLY A 770 -44.70 -3.97 22.54
N THR A 771 -44.80 -5.26 22.20
CA THR A 771 -46.03 -6.05 22.06
C THR A 771 -45.99 -7.19 23.07
N PRO A 772 -47.09 -7.93 23.30
CA PRO A 772 -47.04 -9.12 24.14
C PRO A 772 -45.93 -10.11 23.74
N ASP A 773 -45.77 -10.32 22.43
CA ASP A 773 -44.75 -11.22 21.88
C ASP A 773 -43.33 -10.68 22.08
N THR A 774 -43.05 -9.42 21.71
CA THR A 774 -41.68 -8.87 21.82
C THR A 774 -41.26 -8.68 23.27
N VAL A 775 -42.21 -8.41 24.17
CA VAL A 775 -41.93 -8.35 25.62
C VAL A 775 -41.64 -9.74 26.17
N ALA A 776 -42.34 -10.79 25.71
CA ALA A 776 -42.05 -12.17 26.10
C ALA A 776 -40.68 -12.65 25.60
N GLU A 777 -40.29 -12.26 24.38
CA GLU A 777 -38.99 -12.60 23.78
C GLU A 777 -37.80 -12.06 24.59
N ILE A 778 -37.94 -10.86 25.18
CA ILE A 778 -36.92 -10.27 26.07
C ILE A 778 -37.05 -10.74 27.53
N GLY A 779 -37.85 -11.78 27.80
CA GLY A 779 -38.06 -12.36 29.12
C GLY A 779 -38.99 -11.57 30.04
N GLY A 780 -39.69 -10.57 29.51
CA GLY A 780 -40.72 -9.82 30.22
C GLY A 780 -42.07 -10.54 30.27
N THR A 781 -43.01 -9.99 31.02
CA THR A 781 -44.41 -10.47 31.08
C THR A 781 -45.34 -9.33 30.72
N TRP A 782 -46.23 -9.55 29.75
CA TRP A 782 -47.26 -8.59 29.38
C TRP A 782 -48.44 -8.66 30.33
N TYR A 783 -48.62 -7.63 31.16
CA TYR A 783 -49.83 -7.47 31.96
C TYR A 783 -50.88 -6.66 31.19
N PRO A 784 -52.19 -6.88 31.39
CA PRO A 784 -53.23 -6.08 30.74
C PRO A 784 -53.08 -4.56 30.93
N GLY A 785 -52.59 -4.10 32.08
CA GLY A 785 -52.28 -2.69 32.33
C GLY A 785 -51.16 -2.11 31.46
N SER A 786 -50.31 -2.95 30.86
CA SER A 786 -49.24 -2.52 29.94
C SER A 786 -49.83 -1.89 28.67
N THR A 787 -50.99 -2.36 28.20
CA THR A 787 -51.72 -1.77 27.07
C THR A 787 -52.17 -0.34 27.38
N LEU A 788 -52.62 -0.08 28.60
CA LEU A 788 -53.05 1.25 29.04
C LEU A 788 -51.86 2.22 29.07
N LEU A 789 -50.71 1.78 29.61
CA LEU A 789 -49.47 2.57 29.62
C LEU A 789 -48.95 2.83 28.21
N MET A 790 -48.95 1.81 27.35
CA MET A 790 -48.59 1.92 25.93
C MET A 790 -49.47 2.96 25.23
N GLY A 791 -50.78 2.97 25.49
CA GLY A 791 -51.74 3.94 24.94
C GLY A 791 -51.45 5.42 25.26
N ILE A 792 -50.65 5.68 26.28
CA ILE A 792 -50.20 7.04 26.63
C ILE A 792 -48.69 7.24 26.40
N GLY A 793 -48.02 6.30 25.74
CA GLY A 793 -46.58 6.38 25.41
C GLY A 793 -45.64 6.12 26.60
N GLN A 794 -46.07 5.32 27.58
CA GLN A 794 -45.25 4.89 28.71
C GLN A 794 -45.20 3.36 28.80
N GLY A 795 -44.35 2.85 29.70
CA GLY A 795 -44.12 1.41 29.85
C GLY A 795 -43.22 0.89 28.74
N THR A 796 -43.77 0.07 27.84
CA THR A 796 -43.00 -0.67 26.83
C THR A 796 -42.78 0.12 25.54
N VAL A 797 -42.72 1.45 25.60
CA VAL A 797 -42.50 2.31 24.42
C VAL A 797 -41.41 3.32 24.71
N THR A 798 -40.36 3.33 23.90
CA THR A 798 -39.35 4.39 23.85
C THR A 798 -39.11 4.83 22.41
N ALA A 799 -38.82 6.11 22.22
CA ALA A 799 -38.62 6.68 20.91
C ALA A 799 -37.64 7.84 20.95
N THR A 800 -37.04 8.12 19.79
CA THR A 800 -36.12 9.24 19.62
C THR A 800 -36.86 10.51 19.16
N PRO A 801 -36.28 11.71 19.38
CA PRO A 801 -36.86 12.95 18.88
C PRO A 801 -37.09 12.98 17.37
N ILE A 802 -36.24 12.33 16.58
CA ILE A 802 -36.43 12.22 15.12
C ILE A 802 -37.63 11.33 14.77
N GLN A 803 -37.84 10.21 15.47
CA GLN A 803 -39.04 9.40 15.27
C GLN A 803 -40.31 10.21 15.62
N LEU A 804 -40.27 10.97 16.72
CA LEU A 804 -41.36 11.87 17.10
C LEU A 804 -41.67 12.90 16.01
N ALA A 805 -40.66 13.51 15.42
CA ALA A 805 -40.83 14.40 14.28
C ALA A 805 -41.46 13.69 13.06
N ARG A 806 -41.06 12.45 12.77
CA ARG A 806 -41.58 11.66 11.66
C ARG A 806 -43.05 11.32 11.81
N TRP A 807 -43.48 10.74 12.94
CA TRP A 807 -44.89 10.38 13.08
C TRP A 807 -45.79 11.60 13.20
N THR A 808 -45.32 12.69 13.83
CA THR A 808 -46.08 13.94 13.85
C THR A 808 -46.24 14.50 12.44
N SER A 809 -45.18 14.44 11.62
CA SER A 809 -45.24 14.85 10.22
C SER A 809 -46.23 13.99 9.44
N GLY A 810 -46.09 12.66 9.53
CA GLY A 810 -46.95 11.72 8.81
C GLY A 810 -48.43 11.83 9.18
N ILE A 811 -48.74 12.04 10.45
CA ILE A 811 -50.13 12.27 10.89
C ILE A 811 -50.66 13.60 10.33
N SER A 812 -49.82 14.63 10.27
CA SER A 812 -50.20 15.96 9.79
C SER A 812 -50.39 16.00 8.28
N THR A 813 -49.54 15.32 7.50
CA THR A 813 -49.56 15.33 6.02
C THR A 813 -50.31 14.16 5.40
N GLY A 814 -50.42 13.04 6.11
CA GLY A 814 -50.89 11.76 5.57
C GLY A 814 -49.81 10.92 4.88
N ALA A 815 -48.53 11.33 4.91
CA ALA A 815 -47.42 10.58 4.30
C ALA A 815 -46.15 10.64 5.14
N MET A 816 -45.44 9.51 5.23
CA MET A 816 -44.16 9.40 5.91
C MET A 816 -43.02 9.88 5.02
N VAL A 817 -42.10 10.65 5.61
CA VAL A 817 -40.88 11.13 4.94
C VAL A 817 -39.63 10.51 5.58
N THR A 818 -38.55 10.41 4.80
CA THR A 818 -37.22 10.03 5.27
C THR A 818 -36.44 11.31 5.60
N PRO A 819 -36.02 11.53 6.85
CA PRO A 819 -35.23 12.71 7.21
C PRO A 819 -33.90 12.75 6.46
N GLN A 820 -33.46 13.94 6.03
CA GLN A 820 -32.18 14.11 5.31
C GLN A 820 -31.53 15.47 5.63
N LEU A 821 -30.24 15.46 5.96
CA LEU A 821 -29.43 16.65 6.20
C LEU A 821 -28.75 17.17 4.93
N ALA A 822 -28.22 16.28 4.09
CA ALA A 822 -27.45 16.65 2.92
C ALA A 822 -28.36 16.91 1.70
N ALA A 823 -28.27 18.11 1.13
CA ALA A 823 -29.09 18.54 0.00
C ALA A 823 -28.44 18.22 -1.35
N GLY A 824 -27.12 18.37 -1.44
CA GLY A 824 -26.39 18.23 -2.70
C GLY A 824 -24.89 18.41 -2.53
N TYR A 825 -24.14 18.18 -3.60
CA TYR A 825 -22.69 18.33 -3.61
C TYR A 825 -22.15 18.91 -4.92
N GLY A 826 -20.94 19.48 -4.86
CA GLY A 826 -20.23 20.02 -6.02
C GLY A 826 -20.66 21.43 -6.43
N ALA A 827 -19.92 22.02 -7.37
CA ALA A 827 -20.12 23.40 -7.81
C ALA A 827 -21.46 23.62 -8.54
N ASP A 828 -21.87 22.65 -9.36
CA ASP A 828 -23.14 22.66 -10.08
C ASP A 828 -24.32 22.15 -9.23
N VAL A 829 -24.08 21.88 -7.93
CA VAL A 829 -25.03 21.38 -6.93
C VAL A 829 -25.82 20.17 -7.43
N THR A 830 -25.12 19.05 -7.61
CA THR A 830 -25.76 17.76 -7.88
C THR A 830 -26.59 17.37 -6.64
N PRO A 831 -27.92 17.19 -6.76
CA PRO A 831 -28.76 16.86 -5.62
C PRO A 831 -28.43 15.46 -5.11
N ILE A 832 -28.46 15.29 -3.79
CA ILE A 832 -28.44 13.95 -3.19
C ILE A 832 -29.89 13.43 -3.23
N PRO A 833 -30.14 12.24 -3.80
CA PRO A 833 -31.49 11.70 -3.88
C PRO A 833 -32.14 11.58 -2.49
N THR A 834 -33.41 11.94 -2.40
CA THR A 834 -34.28 11.71 -1.23
C THR A 834 -35.32 10.67 -1.59
N ASP A 835 -35.67 9.79 -0.65
CA ASP A 835 -36.79 8.87 -0.84
C ASP A 835 -38.11 9.61 -1.02
N ALA A 836 -38.96 9.09 -1.90
CA ALA A 836 -40.29 9.65 -2.09
C ALA A 836 -41.16 9.47 -0.83
N PRO A 837 -42.01 10.45 -0.46
CA PRO A 837 -42.93 10.29 0.66
C PRO A 837 -43.84 9.07 0.48
N ILE A 838 -44.01 8.28 1.55
CA ILE A 838 -44.81 7.05 1.56
C ILE A 838 -46.19 7.37 2.13
N PRO A 839 -47.28 7.30 1.35
CA PRO A 839 -48.63 7.57 1.86
C PRO A 839 -49.05 6.58 2.94
N LEU A 840 -49.69 7.07 4.00
CA LEU A 840 -50.27 6.22 5.04
C LEU A 840 -51.57 5.58 4.54
N PRO A 841 -51.81 4.27 4.79
CA PRO A 841 -53.04 3.58 4.37
C PRO A 841 -54.35 4.14 4.95
N PHE A 842 -54.25 4.96 6.00
CA PHE A 842 -55.37 5.59 6.70
C PHE A 842 -55.32 7.12 6.63
N ALA A 843 -54.58 7.69 5.68
CA ALA A 843 -54.38 9.13 5.53
C ALA A 843 -55.69 9.94 5.43
N ASP A 844 -56.71 9.35 4.80
CA ASP A 844 -58.05 9.90 4.59
C ASP A 844 -58.92 9.95 5.87
N ARG A 845 -58.49 9.29 6.94
CA ARG A 845 -59.23 9.16 8.21
C ARG A 845 -58.60 9.92 9.37
N LEU A 846 -57.52 10.67 9.11
CA LEU A 846 -56.76 11.38 10.15
C LEU A 846 -57.36 12.73 10.60
N ASP A 847 -58.40 13.22 9.93
CA ASP A 847 -58.97 14.54 10.21
C ASP A 847 -59.41 14.76 11.67
N PRO A 848 -60.04 13.79 12.36
CA PRO A 848 -60.34 13.93 13.79
C PRO A 848 -59.07 14.06 14.67
N VAL A 849 -57.99 13.37 14.30
CA VAL A 849 -56.70 13.44 15.00
C VAL A 849 -56.07 14.82 14.79
N ARG A 850 -56.06 15.30 13.53
CA ARG A 850 -55.59 16.63 13.16
C ARG A 850 -56.38 17.74 13.87
N ALA A 851 -57.71 17.62 13.93
CA ALA A 851 -58.57 18.55 14.66
C ALA A 851 -58.21 18.62 16.16
N GLY A 852 -57.92 17.48 16.79
CA GLY A 852 -57.44 17.41 18.17
C GLY A 852 -56.08 18.08 18.38
N MET A 853 -55.13 17.88 17.45
CA MET A 853 -53.83 18.54 17.46
C MET A 853 -53.95 20.06 17.32
N LEU A 854 -54.80 20.54 16.40
CA LEU A 854 -55.07 21.96 16.21
C LEU A 854 -55.73 22.59 17.45
N ALA A 855 -56.70 21.90 18.05
CA ALA A 855 -57.35 22.35 19.28
C ALA A 855 -56.35 22.46 20.44
N SER A 856 -55.38 21.53 20.52
CA SER A 856 -54.30 21.57 21.52
C SER A 856 -53.44 22.83 21.41
N GLY A 857 -53.06 23.23 20.18
CA GLY A 857 -52.26 24.44 19.94
C GLY A 857 -53.05 25.75 20.07
N THR A 858 -54.36 25.71 19.82
CA THR A 858 -55.23 26.90 19.86
C THR A 858 -55.66 27.28 21.27
N ALA A 859 -56.02 26.30 22.10
CA ALA A 859 -56.59 26.55 23.44
C ALA A 859 -56.31 25.45 24.47
N GLY A 860 -55.53 24.42 24.11
CA GLY A 860 -55.22 23.28 24.97
C GLY A 860 -53.85 23.37 25.62
N THR A 861 -53.20 22.20 25.81
CA THR A 861 -51.89 22.12 26.46
C THR A 861 -50.75 22.81 25.68
N GLY A 862 -50.94 23.06 24.38
CA GLY A 862 -50.03 23.82 23.52
C GLY A 862 -50.42 25.30 23.34
N GLY A 863 -51.41 25.80 24.09
CA GLY A 863 -52.06 27.11 23.86
C GLY A 863 -51.13 28.34 23.84
N GLN A 864 -49.89 28.23 24.33
CA GLN A 864 -48.89 29.30 24.21
C GLN A 864 -48.49 29.63 22.76
N LEU A 865 -48.80 28.73 21.82
CA LEU A 865 -48.58 28.92 20.38
C LEU A 865 -49.75 29.64 19.68
N ALA A 866 -50.88 29.85 20.37
CA ALA A 866 -52.06 30.52 19.79
C ALA A 866 -51.80 31.98 19.39
N SER A 867 -50.73 32.60 19.91
CA SER A 867 -50.28 33.94 19.52
C SER A 867 -49.58 34.00 18.16
N LEU A 868 -49.23 32.86 17.56
CA LEU A 868 -48.57 32.81 16.26
C LEU A 868 -49.54 33.20 15.14
N PRO A 869 -49.04 33.79 14.04
CA PRO A 869 -49.89 34.31 12.96
C PRO A 869 -50.53 33.22 12.08
N VAL A 870 -50.24 31.93 12.35
CA VAL A 870 -50.73 30.78 11.59
C VAL A 870 -51.28 29.72 12.54
N PRO A 871 -52.23 28.88 12.10
CA PRO A 871 -52.69 27.76 12.92
C PRO A 871 -51.54 26.79 13.18
N VAL A 872 -51.45 26.28 14.40
CA VAL A 872 -50.42 25.32 14.81
C VAL A 872 -51.07 24.10 15.46
N GLY A 873 -50.77 22.92 14.93
CA GLY A 873 -51.18 21.65 15.53
C GLY A 873 -50.07 21.13 16.42
N THR A 874 -50.42 20.67 17.62
CA THR A 874 -49.40 20.29 18.62
C THR A 874 -49.78 19.05 19.38
N LYS A 875 -48.76 18.41 19.96
CA LYS A 875 -48.92 17.54 21.11
C LYS A 875 -47.79 17.73 22.11
N THR A 876 -48.15 18.03 23.36
CA THR A 876 -47.21 18.05 24.49
C THR A 876 -47.09 16.65 25.11
N GLY A 877 -45.94 16.39 25.73
CA GLY A 877 -45.68 15.17 26.49
C GLY A 877 -44.95 15.47 27.79
N THR A 878 -45.37 14.75 28.84
CA THR A 878 -44.59 14.55 30.05
C THR A 878 -44.50 13.04 30.21
N ALA A 879 -43.30 12.51 30.38
CA ALA A 879 -43.08 11.07 30.48
C ALA A 879 -42.25 10.76 31.71
N GLU A 880 -42.69 9.75 32.47
CA GLU A 880 -41.97 9.24 33.63
C GLU A 880 -40.82 8.34 33.16
N ASP A 881 -39.63 8.64 33.64
CA ASP A 881 -38.37 7.98 33.35
C ASP A 881 -37.51 7.99 34.62
N PRO A 882 -37.49 6.88 35.39
CA PRO A 882 -36.69 6.79 36.61
C PRO A 882 -35.19 6.94 36.41
N SER A 883 -34.70 6.83 35.16
CA SER A 883 -33.29 7.02 34.82
C SER A 883 -32.93 8.48 34.54
N ALA A 884 -33.93 9.35 34.36
CA ALA A 884 -33.74 10.77 34.13
C ALA A 884 -33.47 11.53 35.45
N PRO A 885 -32.74 12.66 35.40
CA PRO A 885 -32.47 13.45 36.61
C PRO A 885 -33.74 14.13 37.17
N GLY A 886 -33.61 14.67 38.38
CA GLY A 886 -34.69 15.37 39.07
C GLY A 886 -35.80 14.42 39.52
N GLU A 887 -37.05 14.77 39.23
CA GLU A 887 -38.22 13.94 39.53
C GLU A 887 -38.43 12.79 38.52
N GLY A 888 -37.48 12.59 37.59
CA GLY A 888 -37.59 11.57 36.55
C GLY A 888 -38.66 11.88 35.51
N LEU A 889 -38.84 13.16 35.15
CA LEU A 889 -39.86 13.61 34.18
C LEU A 889 -39.23 14.22 32.93
N ASN A 890 -39.51 13.62 31.78
CA ASN A 890 -39.04 14.09 30.48
C ASN A 890 -40.05 15.04 29.83
N ALA A 891 -39.59 16.23 29.44
CA ALA A 891 -40.41 17.25 28.81
C ALA A 891 -40.35 17.11 27.29
N TRP A 892 -41.49 16.75 26.68
CA TRP A 892 -41.64 16.59 25.24
C TRP A 892 -42.60 17.63 24.66
N PHE A 893 -42.31 18.11 23.45
CA PHE A 893 -43.22 18.96 22.68
C PHE A 893 -43.01 18.72 21.19
N SER A 894 -44.07 18.42 20.45
CA SER A 894 -44.06 18.38 18.99
C SER A 894 -45.13 19.30 18.41
N ALA A 895 -44.77 20.10 17.40
CA ALA A 895 -45.62 21.09 16.77
C ALA A 895 -45.43 21.12 15.26
N VAL A 896 -46.52 21.31 14.50
CA VAL A 896 -46.50 21.51 13.05
C VAL A 896 -47.12 22.84 12.70
N ALA A 897 -46.42 23.62 11.89
CA ALA A 897 -46.83 24.94 11.46
C ALA A 897 -46.42 25.24 10.00
N PRO A 898 -47.25 25.97 9.24
CA PRO A 898 -48.69 26.15 9.46
C PRO A 898 -49.42 24.81 9.46
N PHE A 899 -50.55 24.67 10.15
CA PHE A 899 -51.23 23.37 10.27
C PHE A 899 -52.30 23.13 9.20
N ASP A 900 -52.81 24.19 8.59
CA ASP A 900 -53.72 24.15 7.43
C ASP A 900 -52.97 23.77 6.13
N SER A 901 -51.70 24.15 6.02
CA SER A 901 -50.77 23.68 5.00
C SER A 901 -49.44 23.32 5.67
N PRO A 902 -49.31 22.07 6.17
CA PRO A 902 -48.11 21.59 6.88
C PRO A 902 -46.81 21.84 6.09
N GLU A 903 -45.91 22.61 6.69
CA GLU A 903 -44.59 22.93 6.11
C GLU A 903 -43.44 22.38 6.96
N ILE A 904 -43.42 22.70 8.27
CA ILE A 904 -42.37 22.21 9.18
C ILE A 904 -42.95 21.56 10.44
N VAL A 905 -42.21 20.59 10.97
CA VAL A 905 -42.39 20.05 12.32
C VAL A 905 -41.22 20.50 13.19
N VAL A 906 -41.52 20.84 14.45
CA VAL A 906 -40.53 21.07 15.50
C VAL A 906 -40.80 20.08 16.61
N SER A 907 -39.83 19.24 16.94
CA SER A 907 -39.92 18.28 18.04
C SER A 907 -38.77 18.50 19.02
N VAL A 908 -39.09 18.60 20.30
CA VAL A 908 -38.14 18.90 21.39
C VAL A 908 -38.29 17.89 22.52
N LEU A 909 -37.15 17.46 23.04
CA LEU A 909 -36.97 16.71 24.29
C LEU A 909 -36.06 17.50 25.22
N VAL A 910 -36.45 17.61 26.50
CA VAL A 910 -35.55 17.93 27.61
C VAL A 910 -35.69 16.83 28.66
N ARG A 911 -34.66 15.98 28.78
CA ARG A 911 -34.61 14.85 29.71
C ARG A 911 -34.45 15.36 31.13
N GLY A 912 -35.30 14.89 32.05
CA GLY A 912 -35.42 15.46 33.39
C GLY A 912 -35.92 16.91 33.40
N GLY A 913 -36.49 17.38 32.28
CA GLY A 913 -36.97 18.75 32.12
C GLY A 913 -38.31 19.06 32.77
N GLY A 914 -38.97 18.08 33.38
CA GLY A 914 -40.30 18.25 33.97
C GLY A 914 -41.40 18.24 32.92
N PHE A 915 -42.21 19.31 32.86
CA PHE A 915 -43.41 19.36 32.03
C PHE A 915 -43.15 19.89 30.61
N GLY A 916 -43.64 19.18 29.59
CA GLY A 916 -43.45 19.53 28.18
C GLY A 916 -43.85 20.98 27.81
N SER A 917 -44.99 21.46 28.28
CA SER A 917 -45.46 22.83 27.98
C SER A 917 -44.61 23.91 28.64
N ALA A 918 -44.05 23.64 29.83
CA ALA A 918 -43.29 24.60 30.62
C ALA A 918 -41.82 24.69 30.18
N THR A 919 -41.23 23.58 29.72
CA THR A 919 -39.79 23.50 29.43
C THR A 919 -39.49 23.39 27.94
N ALA A 920 -40.08 22.41 27.24
CA ALA A 920 -39.86 22.22 25.80
C ALA A 920 -40.64 23.27 24.95
N GLY A 921 -41.76 23.74 25.47
CA GLY A 921 -42.57 24.79 24.86
C GLY A 921 -41.85 26.11 24.56
N PRO A 922 -41.14 26.70 25.54
CA PRO A 922 -40.28 27.86 25.35
C PRO A 922 -39.11 27.66 24.37
N VAL A 923 -38.78 26.42 23.99
CA VAL A 923 -37.83 26.12 22.90
C VAL A 923 -38.55 26.11 21.54
N VAL A 924 -39.73 25.48 21.47
CA VAL A 924 -40.52 25.36 20.23
C VAL A 924 -40.99 26.73 19.72
N LYS A 925 -41.49 27.59 20.61
CA LYS A 925 -42.13 28.85 20.20
C LYS A 925 -41.16 29.80 19.46
N PRO A 926 -39.96 30.13 19.97
CA PRO A 926 -39.03 31.00 19.26
C PRO A 926 -38.56 30.45 17.91
N ILE A 927 -38.40 29.12 17.80
CA ILE A 927 -38.03 28.46 16.54
C ILE A 927 -39.12 28.69 15.49
N LEU A 928 -40.39 28.48 15.86
CA LEU A 928 -41.52 28.72 14.97
C LEU A 928 -41.66 30.21 14.61
N GLU A 929 -41.49 31.11 15.58
CA GLU A 929 -41.51 32.56 15.34
C GLU A 929 -40.45 32.97 14.32
N ARG A 930 -39.22 32.48 14.47
CA ARG A 930 -38.12 32.76 13.55
C ARG A 930 -38.39 32.24 12.15
N TYR A 931 -38.78 30.97 12.04
CA TYR A 931 -39.09 30.35 10.74
C TYR A 931 -40.21 31.09 10.00
N LEU A 932 -41.31 31.42 10.71
CA LEU A 932 -42.45 32.10 10.12
C LEU A 932 -42.12 33.54 9.69
N ALA A 933 -41.24 34.23 10.42
CA ALA A 933 -40.76 35.56 10.04
C ALA A 933 -39.91 35.53 8.75
N GLU A 934 -39.16 34.46 8.50
CA GLU A 934 -38.31 34.27 7.31
C GLU A 934 -39.04 33.63 6.12
N ARG A 935 -40.25 33.09 6.33
CA ARG A 935 -41.08 32.47 5.27
C ARG A 935 -41.26 33.33 4.00
N PRO A 936 -41.41 34.67 4.05
CA PRO A 936 -41.56 35.51 2.85
C PRO A 936 -40.30 35.61 1.98
N SER A 937 -39.10 35.44 2.54
CA SER A 937 -37.85 35.43 1.77
C SER A 937 -37.56 34.05 1.15
N LEU A 938 -38.03 32.96 1.77
CA LEU A 938 -37.88 31.58 1.28
C LEU A 938 -38.77 31.24 0.07
N THR A 939 -39.86 31.98 -0.15
CA THR A 939 -40.75 31.78 -1.31
C THR A 939 -40.33 32.56 -2.56
N ARG A 940 -39.41 33.52 -2.44
CA ARG A 940 -38.88 34.33 -3.56
C ARG A 940 -37.65 33.73 -4.25
N THR A 941 -37.06 32.68 -3.70
CA THR A 941 -35.84 32.01 -4.20
C THR A 941 -36.10 30.62 -4.79
N ARG A 942 -37.38 30.25 -5.02
CA ARG A 942 -37.74 29.10 -5.87
C ARG A 942 -37.95 29.52 -7.31
#